data_AF-A0A522NFA8-F1
#
_entry.id   AF-A0A522NFA8-F1
#
_cell.length_a   1.000
_cell.length_b   1.000
_cell.length_c   1.000
_cell.angle_alpha   90.00
_cell.angle_beta   90.00
_cell.angle_gamma   90.00
#
_symmetry.space_group_name_H-M   'P 1'
#
loop_
_entity.id
_entity.type
_entity.pdbx_description
1 polymer ?
#
loop_
_entity_poly.entity_id
_entity_poly.type
_entity_poly.pdbx_seq_one_letter_code
_entity_poly.pdbx_strand_id
1 'polypeptide(L)'
;MASRDQARGAFRERFYQSVAETLTLLHAAPGHDCRQALRKVARILAITMDLPLVWIGRREPGHSALEIMAAGPAADYMSSLQISNDEREEGGRGPAGIVLRKGGARVTPVDAPEFAPWRETSRRYGFGASIVAASSTADGGQLELAAYSRHDGPALSDELLDWAQRLVDELARFWDDQALLDRNLRLNRYRDAQRAIQRALLEQPDPEAVCRTLAQALVDVAGAAAVDVFAVDGERLRRVALVGIMVEAMGTLPDPPLHSDGPSIPAPTLCFMQGTPVIRSHPAAHPEMSGAWRTEPLAQMGAIGCWPVFSSLPGATVSTRAPAAVFVVVTAEADAFDAEMCRLLDEIADAAGLALRQHSDRHALLQEQERQTHLALHDALTNLPNRRALDNHLEGALARAQRHQRLIAVGMLDLDDLKPINDRYGHAAGDRILVQVAARLRDALRSDDYVARLGGDEFVLVLEDLESTEDLDVLLARVWQGLRLPLEIDEAKFQISASLGVALFPIHAQASGEQLLRRADQAMYQVKAQKRQRTRWWSLPSSSGDAVESKDAHGVHEHPPYGESAAGLLGPWCRALESQLPSLVEGYYVDLMTHEGAAKLLGALTADDVVAIKRRLSWHLRLLLSPELDLDTHRARATQSGFFYAACGVEEVWLLEGIERLRDLFGVVLASDAHRDRRPLSIVLQRLALERQWQLESMRELQRHRVALLARLNALAWAAEGYLALIQGVVDILASHDEIMACAVGRPETSGRFTYEAVAGKAFADYLRAMEIGETAPIGVSAESPEGGGPSGRAWRTATIQRCAHFGSDPAMVGWRDVAMRLGVVSATAIPLCPLPRTPAVVLSLYSRYAGGFQSEDQQAFVEQIKAVLDLALARIAPPRRGTELLPFFVRERWRAMIATSAVEMHYQPVVRLADGRVAELEALARLRDMDGSLLLPGRFLPALSEDDLIVLFREGLTQAAACRQMLAQAGCTLDMSVNASAAALTDPRYAGIAAAVLATSHCPPGALLLEILESPIGTEHSMPTGENGMQALKALGVRLVEDDLGAGYSSLIRLRQWPFDRVKIDQTIVLQVADEALRTLRFIRQLVRLGHDLDLEVVVEGLETPGLIEAAQILGADLGQGYAFAHPMPASALRGWLASFDSKWDVTQPVTALGTLAATLLWEERLDALPGDPVFWRRHAEANDAPSAYLHHGNPASAALIESHARMHAASMGGPRDPVYRRAREAYIAELIQCVNAEEHRGHRTVPDAA
;
A
#
# COMPACT_ATOMS: atom_id res chain seq x y z
N MET A 1 65.26 30.12 -21.02
CA MET A 1 64.58 29.20 -20.10
C MET A 1 63.29 29.78 -19.53
N ALA A 2 63.25 31.07 -19.11
CA ALA A 2 62.04 31.73 -18.58
C ALA A 2 60.77 31.64 -19.46
N SER A 3 60.89 31.69 -20.80
CA SER A 3 59.74 31.61 -21.72
C SER A 3 59.08 30.23 -21.82
N ARG A 4 59.78 29.12 -21.50
CA ARG A 4 59.21 27.75 -21.54
C ARG A 4 58.49 27.37 -20.24
N ASP A 5 58.95 27.87 -19.09
CA ASP A 5 58.29 27.64 -17.80
C ASP A 5 57.02 28.50 -17.64
N GLN A 6 57.02 29.73 -18.16
CA GLN A 6 55.81 30.57 -18.23
C GLN A 6 54.71 29.94 -19.10
N ALA A 7 55.10 29.35 -20.23
CA ALA A 7 54.19 28.62 -21.12
C ALA A 7 53.64 27.33 -20.47
N ARG A 8 54.45 26.61 -19.67
CA ARG A 8 54.00 25.45 -18.87
C ARG A 8 53.05 25.84 -17.73
N GLY A 9 53.29 26.96 -17.05
CA GLY A 9 52.42 27.49 -15.99
C GLY A 9 51.04 27.89 -16.50
N ALA A 10 50.98 28.65 -17.60
CA ALA A 10 49.73 29.09 -18.24
C ALA A 10 48.93 27.93 -18.86
N PHE A 11 49.60 26.88 -19.34
CA PHE A 11 48.92 25.67 -19.82
C PHE A 11 48.30 24.87 -18.68
N ARG A 12 49.02 24.76 -17.54
CA ARG A 12 48.41 24.19 -16.34
C ARG A 12 47.25 25.06 -15.81
N GLU A 13 47.21 26.38 -16.06
CA GLU A 13 46.10 27.24 -15.58
C GLU A 13 44.80 27.00 -16.26
N ARG A 14 44.89 27.06 -17.58
CA ARG A 14 43.88 26.60 -18.50
C ARG A 14 43.41 25.18 -18.17
N PHE A 15 44.33 24.31 -17.78
CA PHE A 15 44.00 22.96 -17.35
C PHE A 15 43.14 22.93 -16.09
N TYR A 16 43.58 23.47 -14.94
CA TYR A 16 42.78 23.42 -13.69
C TYR A 16 41.42 24.11 -13.83
N GLN A 17 41.36 25.21 -14.58
CA GLN A 17 40.10 25.86 -14.91
C GLN A 17 39.18 24.91 -15.68
N SER A 18 39.70 24.20 -16.68
CA SER A 18 38.92 23.22 -17.44
C SER A 18 38.42 22.07 -16.58
N VAL A 19 39.16 21.66 -15.53
CA VAL A 19 38.72 20.65 -14.56
C VAL A 19 37.59 21.19 -13.70
N ALA A 20 37.72 22.39 -13.16
CA ALA A 20 36.72 22.99 -12.29
C ALA A 20 35.38 23.21 -13.04
N GLU A 21 35.45 23.72 -14.27
CA GLU A 21 34.28 23.90 -15.15
C GLU A 21 33.65 22.55 -15.51
N THR A 22 34.47 21.53 -15.77
CA THR A 22 34.02 20.16 -16.06
C THR A 22 33.36 19.51 -14.85
N LEU A 23 33.98 19.57 -13.67
CA LEU A 23 33.42 19.00 -12.44
C LEU A 23 32.10 19.69 -12.07
N THR A 24 31.98 21.00 -12.27
CA THR A 24 30.71 21.73 -12.03
C THR A 24 29.58 21.20 -12.93
N LEU A 25 29.89 20.85 -14.18
CA LEU A 25 28.94 20.24 -15.11
C LEU A 25 28.54 18.81 -14.73
N LEU A 26 29.43 18.04 -14.10
CA LEU A 26 29.16 16.67 -13.65
C LEU A 26 28.30 16.63 -12.36
N HIS A 27 28.12 17.76 -11.66
CA HIS A 27 27.30 17.86 -10.45
C HIS A 27 25.92 18.53 -10.68
N ALA A 28 25.53 18.84 -11.93
CA ALA A 28 24.30 19.57 -12.23
C ALA A 28 23.09 18.64 -12.51
N ALA A 29 21.98 18.88 -11.79
CA ALA A 29 20.56 18.45 -11.89
C ALA A 29 20.14 17.18 -12.72
N PRO A 30 19.16 16.39 -12.23
CA PRO A 30 18.59 15.23 -12.94
C PRO A 30 17.97 15.62 -14.30
N GLY A 31 18.16 14.74 -15.31
CA GLY A 31 17.61 14.90 -16.68
C GLY A 31 18.59 15.39 -17.75
N HIS A 32 19.91 15.37 -17.49
CA HIS A 32 20.93 15.69 -18.50
C HIS A 32 21.28 14.47 -19.37
N ASP A 33 21.23 14.61 -20.69
CA ASP A 33 21.79 13.61 -21.62
C ASP A 33 23.30 13.47 -21.36
N CYS A 34 23.72 12.34 -20.78
CA CYS A 34 25.12 12.05 -20.47
C CYS A 34 26.02 12.23 -21.69
N ARG A 35 25.59 11.88 -22.90
CA ARG A 35 26.40 12.05 -24.12
C ARG A 35 26.58 13.52 -24.45
N GLN A 36 25.55 14.33 -24.25
CA GLN A 36 25.63 15.78 -24.43
C GLN A 36 26.53 16.42 -23.36
N ALA A 37 26.47 15.95 -22.11
CA ALA A 37 27.35 16.39 -21.04
C ALA A 37 28.83 16.06 -21.37
N LEU A 38 29.14 14.81 -21.74
CA LEU A 38 30.48 14.42 -22.18
C LEU A 38 30.96 15.23 -23.39
N ARG A 39 30.10 15.52 -24.36
CA ARG A 39 30.45 16.39 -25.50
C ARG A 39 30.76 17.83 -25.05
N LYS A 40 30.01 18.38 -24.09
CA LYS A 40 30.30 19.70 -23.49
C LYS A 40 31.64 19.68 -22.76
N VAL A 41 31.92 18.62 -22.00
CA VAL A 41 33.22 18.42 -21.34
C VAL A 41 34.36 18.42 -22.36
N ALA A 42 34.27 17.58 -23.41
CA ALA A 42 35.28 17.54 -24.46
C ALA A 42 35.50 18.93 -25.11
N ARG A 43 34.41 19.70 -25.29
CA ARG A 43 34.47 21.06 -25.84
C ARG A 43 35.17 22.05 -24.89
N ILE A 44 34.87 21.99 -23.60
CA ILE A 44 35.51 22.83 -22.58
C ILE A 44 36.99 22.51 -22.50
N LEU A 45 37.35 21.22 -22.45
CA LEU A 45 38.75 20.80 -22.46
C LEU A 45 39.48 21.29 -23.72
N ALA A 46 38.88 21.13 -24.91
CA ALA A 46 39.50 21.57 -26.16
C ALA A 46 39.71 23.10 -26.22
N ILE A 47 38.69 23.88 -25.83
CA ILE A 47 38.75 25.35 -25.87
C ILE A 47 39.67 25.88 -24.78
N THR A 48 39.45 25.48 -23.54
CA THR A 48 40.16 26.03 -22.39
C THR A 48 41.63 25.65 -22.46
N MET A 49 41.98 24.44 -22.90
CA MET A 49 43.38 24.01 -23.05
C MET A 49 44.05 24.38 -24.38
N ASP A 50 43.33 25.01 -25.33
CA ASP A 50 43.82 25.31 -26.68
C ASP A 50 44.37 24.05 -27.41
N LEU A 51 43.62 22.96 -27.30
CA LEU A 51 43.98 21.69 -27.92
C LEU A 51 43.27 21.54 -29.27
N PRO A 52 43.98 21.08 -30.31
CA PRO A 52 43.39 20.87 -31.63
C PRO A 52 42.30 19.78 -31.63
N LEU A 53 42.36 18.81 -30.70
CA LEU A 53 41.37 17.75 -30.59
C LEU A 53 41.32 17.20 -29.15
N VAL A 54 40.11 17.12 -28.60
CA VAL A 54 39.78 16.31 -27.44
C VAL A 54 38.58 15.45 -27.80
N TRP A 55 38.58 14.18 -27.42
CA TRP A 55 37.41 13.34 -27.54
C TRP A 55 37.24 12.48 -26.31
N ILE A 56 35.96 12.20 -26.00
CA ILE A 56 35.56 11.23 -25.00
C ILE A 56 34.81 10.13 -25.73
N GLY A 57 35.19 8.88 -25.52
CA GLY A 57 34.59 7.73 -26.18
C GLY A 57 34.04 6.72 -25.19
N ARG A 58 32.94 6.08 -25.56
CA ARG A 58 32.21 5.12 -24.73
C ARG A 58 32.21 3.72 -25.37
N ARG A 59 32.60 2.75 -24.54
CA ARG A 59 32.65 1.29 -24.68
C ARG A 59 31.36 0.62 -25.14
N GLU A 60 30.34 0.56 -24.32
CA GLU A 60 29.35 -0.52 -24.32
C GLU A 60 29.89 -1.96 -24.07
N PRO A 61 29.26 -2.71 -23.15
CA PRO A 61 29.57 -4.12 -22.93
C PRO A 61 29.36 -4.94 -24.22
N GLY A 62 30.25 -5.91 -24.45
CA GLY A 62 30.15 -6.81 -25.62
C GLY A 62 30.52 -6.20 -26.97
N HIS A 63 30.72 -4.89 -27.07
CA HIS A 63 31.18 -4.20 -28.28
C HIS A 63 32.68 -3.93 -28.26
N SER A 64 33.32 -4.03 -29.43
CA SER A 64 34.75 -3.77 -29.60
C SER A 64 35.07 -2.30 -29.91
N ALA A 65 34.20 -1.62 -30.68
CA ALA A 65 34.39 -0.24 -31.13
C ALA A 65 33.87 0.81 -30.13
N LEU A 66 34.50 1.99 -30.10
CA LEU A 66 34.06 3.13 -29.29
C LEU A 66 33.10 4.04 -30.04
N GLU A 67 32.06 4.51 -29.34
CA GLU A 67 31.27 5.67 -29.77
C GLU A 67 31.97 6.96 -29.29
N ILE A 68 32.32 7.86 -30.21
CA ILE A 68 33.22 8.99 -29.93
C ILE A 68 32.51 10.34 -29.98
N MET A 69 32.67 11.13 -28.92
CA MET A 69 32.25 12.53 -28.83
C MET A 69 33.49 13.44 -28.93
N ALA A 70 33.78 13.91 -30.14
CA ALA A 70 34.95 14.74 -30.43
C ALA A 70 34.64 16.25 -30.42
N ALA A 71 35.62 17.05 -30.01
CA ALA A 71 35.57 18.50 -30.03
C ALA A 71 36.96 19.11 -30.32
N GLY A 72 36.95 20.28 -30.97
CA GLY A 72 38.16 21.02 -31.34
C GLY A 72 38.28 21.27 -32.85
N PRO A 73 39.20 22.14 -33.30
CA PRO A 73 39.40 22.48 -34.71
C PRO A 73 39.73 21.30 -35.64
N ALA A 74 40.24 20.19 -35.08
CA ALA A 74 40.57 18.97 -35.81
C ALA A 74 39.62 17.81 -35.49
N ALA A 75 38.38 18.07 -35.05
CA ALA A 75 37.36 17.05 -34.78
C ALA A 75 37.11 16.11 -35.96
N ASP A 76 37.19 16.61 -37.20
CA ASP A 76 37.01 15.82 -38.43
C ASP A 76 38.03 14.68 -38.57
N TYR A 77 39.16 14.72 -37.86
CA TYR A 77 40.11 13.60 -37.78
C TYR A 77 39.44 12.30 -37.29
N MET A 78 38.46 12.42 -36.38
CA MET A 78 37.73 11.25 -35.84
C MET A 78 36.80 10.60 -36.86
N SER A 79 36.44 11.27 -37.95
CA SER A 79 35.71 10.63 -39.06
C SER A 79 36.56 9.65 -39.88
N SER A 80 37.88 9.73 -39.75
CA SER A 80 38.84 8.89 -40.48
C SER A 80 39.35 7.68 -39.70
N LEU A 81 38.88 7.49 -38.46
CA LEU A 81 39.37 6.46 -37.54
C LEU A 81 38.23 5.78 -36.81
N GLN A 82 38.29 4.45 -36.74
CA GLN A 82 37.45 3.64 -35.87
C GLN A 82 38.32 3.12 -34.73
N ILE A 83 38.09 3.55 -33.50
CA ILE A 83 38.87 3.09 -32.33
C ILE A 83 38.21 1.85 -31.76
N SER A 84 39.01 0.84 -31.42
CA SER A 84 38.53 -0.47 -30.99
C SER A 84 39.45 -1.10 -29.95
N ASN A 85 38.94 -2.01 -29.14
CA ASN A 85 39.78 -2.84 -28.26
C ASN A 85 40.33 -4.09 -28.97
N ASP A 86 39.88 -4.46 -30.17
CA ASP A 86 40.38 -5.64 -30.90
C ASP A 86 41.72 -5.35 -31.61
N GLU A 87 42.78 -6.05 -31.19
CA GLU A 87 44.13 -5.91 -31.76
C GLU A 87 44.23 -6.33 -33.23
N ARG A 88 43.25 -7.07 -33.74
CA ARG A 88 43.19 -7.48 -35.15
C ARG A 88 42.81 -6.31 -36.06
N GLU A 89 42.07 -5.34 -35.55
CA GLU A 89 41.62 -4.14 -36.27
C GLU A 89 42.70 -3.05 -36.24
N GLU A 90 42.76 -2.20 -37.28
CA GLU A 90 43.69 -1.06 -37.29
C GLU A 90 43.43 -0.09 -36.12
N GLY A 91 42.15 0.02 -35.70
CA GLY A 91 41.67 0.76 -34.55
C GLY A 91 42.15 0.31 -33.18
N GLY A 92 42.52 -0.96 -33.04
CA GLY A 92 43.02 -1.52 -31.78
C GLY A 92 44.53 -1.48 -31.65
N ARG A 93 45.28 -1.15 -32.70
CA ARG A 93 46.75 -1.21 -32.67
C ARG A 93 47.43 0.07 -32.21
N GLY A 94 46.71 1.19 -32.18
CA GLY A 94 47.27 2.46 -31.73
C GLY A 94 47.01 2.80 -30.26
N PRO A 95 47.45 3.97 -29.78
CA PRO A 95 47.50 4.29 -28.35
C PRO A 95 46.20 4.10 -27.58
N ALA A 96 45.06 4.49 -28.15
CA ALA A 96 43.75 4.30 -27.52
C ALA A 96 43.37 2.81 -27.41
N GLY A 97 43.49 2.05 -28.49
CA GLY A 97 43.28 0.59 -28.47
C GLY A 97 44.16 -0.15 -27.45
N ILE A 98 45.40 0.32 -27.24
CA ILE A 98 46.31 -0.23 -26.23
C ILE A 98 45.83 0.09 -24.80
N VAL A 99 45.40 1.33 -24.54
CA VAL A 99 44.90 1.77 -23.23
C VAL A 99 43.61 1.02 -22.87
N LEU A 100 42.69 0.83 -23.82
CA LEU A 100 41.47 0.04 -23.64
C LEU A 100 41.74 -1.42 -23.25
N ARG A 101 42.76 -2.06 -23.85
CA ARG A 101 43.10 -3.46 -23.57
C ARG A 101 43.92 -3.65 -22.29
N LYS A 102 44.93 -2.81 -22.09
CA LYS A 102 45.98 -3.04 -21.07
C LYS A 102 45.79 -2.20 -19.82
N GLY A 103 44.94 -1.18 -19.86
CA GLY A 103 44.75 -0.21 -18.78
C GLY A 103 45.96 0.72 -18.61
N GLY A 104 45.76 1.76 -17.80
CA GLY A 104 46.77 2.76 -17.47
C GLY A 104 46.87 3.89 -18.51
N ALA A 105 46.69 5.13 -18.07
CA ALA A 105 46.81 6.29 -18.93
C ALA A 105 48.21 6.39 -19.57
N ARG A 106 48.29 6.83 -20.83
CA ARG A 106 49.56 6.98 -21.57
C ARG A 106 49.67 8.28 -22.35
N VAL A 107 50.85 8.91 -22.29
CA VAL A 107 51.28 9.92 -23.27
C VAL A 107 52.07 9.23 -24.37
N THR A 108 51.71 9.45 -25.63
CA THR A 108 52.40 8.85 -26.77
C THR A 108 52.73 9.92 -27.83
N PRO A 109 54.01 10.13 -28.18
CA PRO A 109 54.39 10.96 -29.31
C PRO A 109 53.93 10.34 -30.64
N VAL A 110 53.55 11.16 -31.62
CA VAL A 110 53.07 10.68 -32.93
C VAL A 110 54.14 9.87 -33.71
N ASP A 111 55.42 10.11 -33.41
CA ASP A 111 56.54 9.37 -34.01
C ASP A 111 56.79 7.99 -33.36
N ALA A 112 56.10 7.67 -32.26
CA ALA A 112 56.25 6.39 -31.58
C ALA A 112 55.78 5.20 -32.46
N PRO A 113 56.34 3.99 -32.27
CA PRO A 113 55.91 2.79 -33.00
C PRO A 113 54.41 2.51 -32.89
N GLU A 114 53.82 2.80 -31.72
CA GLU A 114 52.40 2.59 -31.42
C GLU A 114 51.49 3.45 -32.32
N PHE A 115 51.95 4.60 -32.80
CA PHE A 115 51.19 5.43 -33.74
C PHE A 115 51.26 4.96 -35.19
N ALA A 116 52.02 3.91 -35.52
CA ALA A 116 52.27 3.50 -36.91
C ALA A 116 51.01 3.38 -37.81
N PRO A 117 49.86 2.84 -37.34
CA PRO A 117 48.64 2.77 -38.15
C PRO A 117 48.02 4.13 -38.46
N TRP A 118 48.25 5.15 -37.63
CA TRP A 118 47.58 6.46 -37.69
C TRP A 118 48.52 7.62 -37.98
N ARG A 119 49.83 7.35 -38.12
CA ARG A 119 50.90 8.36 -38.18
C ARG A 119 50.75 9.31 -39.36
N GLU A 120 50.45 8.78 -40.54
CA GLU A 120 50.32 9.60 -41.75
C GLU A 120 49.12 10.56 -41.63
N THR A 121 47.98 10.05 -41.16
CA THR A 121 46.78 10.84 -40.92
C THR A 121 46.98 11.86 -39.80
N SER A 122 47.61 11.47 -38.69
CA SER A 122 47.93 12.35 -37.54
C SER A 122 48.81 13.54 -37.95
N ARG A 123 49.79 13.32 -38.84
CA ARG A 123 50.69 14.37 -39.35
C ARG A 123 49.97 15.38 -40.24
N ARG A 124 48.95 14.96 -41.01
CA ARG A 124 48.15 15.89 -41.84
C ARG A 124 47.38 16.91 -41.00
N TYR A 125 46.97 16.52 -39.79
CA TYR A 125 46.32 17.42 -38.82
C TYR A 125 47.31 18.14 -37.88
N GLY A 126 48.61 17.91 -38.05
CA GLY A 126 49.67 18.62 -37.32
C GLY A 126 49.86 18.20 -35.86
N PHE A 127 49.43 16.99 -35.49
CA PHE A 127 49.59 16.48 -34.11
C PHE A 127 51.04 16.10 -33.79
N GLY A 128 51.49 16.41 -32.58
CA GLY A 128 52.81 16.06 -32.05
C GLY A 128 52.77 14.93 -31.01
N ALA A 129 51.74 14.89 -30.16
CA ALA A 129 51.54 13.84 -29.16
C ALA A 129 50.06 13.71 -28.78
N SER A 130 49.69 12.55 -28.24
CA SER A 130 48.38 12.32 -27.60
C SER A 130 48.54 11.89 -26.15
N ILE A 131 47.56 12.21 -25.33
CA ILE A 131 47.35 11.63 -24.01
C ILE A 131 46.04 10.87 -24.04
N VAL A 132 46.05 9.65 -23.52
CA VAL A 132 44.86 8.78 -23.52
C VAL A 132 44.73 8.12 -22.16
N ALA A 133 43.53 8.14 -21.60
CA ALA A 133 43.19 7.51 -20.32
C ALA A 133 41.84 6.80 -20.44
N ALA A 134 41.68 5.66 -19.78
CA ALA A 134 40.42 4.94 -19.74
C ALA A 134 40.05 4.52 -18.33
N SER A 135 38.75 4.44 -18.06
CA SER A 135 38.19 3.91 -16.83
C SER A 135 37.04 2.96 -17.13
N SER A 136 36.81 2.00 -16.24
CA SER A 136 35.70 1.05 -16.36
C SER A 136 34.45 1.62 -15.71
N THR A 137 33.29 1.36 -16.31
CA THR A 137 31.97 1.67 -15.73
C THR A 137 31.38 0.43 -15.07
N ALA A 138 30.47 0.63 -14.11
CA ALA A 138 29.86 -0.44 -13.30
C ALA A 138 29.08 -1.47 -14.15
N ASP A 139 28.57 -1.08 -15.32
CA ASP A 139 27.87 -1.93 -16.28
C ASP A 139 28.78 -2.86 -17.10
N GLY A 140 30.10 -2.81 -16.89
CA GLY A 140 31.09 -3.61 -17.63
C GLY A 140 31.56 -2.99 -18.95
N GLY A 141 31.14 -1.77 -19.27
CA GLY A 141 31.71 -0.97 -20.34
C GLY A 141 32.94 -0.15 -19.88
N GLN A 142 33.43 0.73 -20.75
CA GLN A 142 34.58 1.60 -20.48
C GLN A 142 34.34 3.00 -21.03
N LEU A 143 34.85 4.02 -20.35
CA LEU A 143 34.97 5.38 -20.88
C LEU A 143 36.45 5.67 -21.14
N GLU A 144 36.73 6.35 -22.25
CA GLU A 144 38.08 6.73 -22.65
C GLU A 144 38.12 8.21 -22.99
N LEU A 145 39.09 8.92 -22.46
CA LEU A 145 39.39 10.31 -22.76
C LEU A 145 40.70 10.37 -23.53
N ALA A 146 40.70 11.01 -24.69
CA ALA A 146 41.93 11.31 -25.42
C ALA A 146 42.02 12.79 -25.78
N ALA A 147 43.22 13.32 -25.65
CA ALA A 147 43.52 14.70 -25.99
C ALA A 147 44.81 14.78 -26.81
N TYR A 148 44.81 15.60 -27.85
CA TYR A 148 45.90 15.71 -28.82
C TYR A 148 46.48 17.12 -28.79
N SER A 149 47.80 17.22 -28.87
CA SER A 149 48.51 18.49 -28.98
C SER A 149 49.26 18.61 -30.31
N ARG A 150 49.49 19.83 -30.79
CA ARG A 150 50.27 20.11 -32.01
C ARG A 150 51.77 19.94 -31.74
N HIS A 151 52.59 19.77 -32.79
CA HIS A 151 54.06 19.67 -32.66
C HIS A 151 54.71 20.90 -31.99
N ASP A 152 54.09 22.05 -32.18
CA ASP A 152 54.40 23.39 -31.70
C ASP A 152 53.37 23.85 -30.63
N GLY A 153 52.47 22.95 -30.21
CA GLY A 153 51.45 23.15 -29.20
C GLY A 153 51.92 22.83 -27.78
N PRO A 154 51.01 22.90 -26.79
CA PRO A 154 51.35 22.70 -25.40
C PRO A 154 51.81 21.27 -25.09
N ALA A 155 52.87 21.12 -24.29
CA ALA A 155 53.48 19.81 -24.02
C ALA A 155 52.61 18.95 -23.09
N LEU A 156 52.22 17.76 -23.57
CA LEU A 156 51.52 16.75 -22.77
C LEU A 156 52.55 16.05 -21.85
N SER A 157 52.50 16.30 -20.54
CA SER A 157 53.43 15.75 -19.53
C SER A 157 52.82 14.63 -18.69
N ASP A 158 53.67 13.90 -17.97
CA ASP A 158 53.26 12.84 -17.03
C ASP A 158 52.32 13.34 -15.90
N GLU A 159 52.35 14.64 -15.58
CA GLU A 159 51.44 15.23 -14.59
C GLU A 159 50.01 15.39 -15.11
N LEU A 160 49.85 15.60 -16.42
CA LEU A 160 48.53 15.63 -17.06
C LEU A 160 47.97 14.22 -17.21
N LEU A 161 48.83 13.21 -17.13
CA LEU A 161 48.49 11.80 -17.22
C LEU A 161 47.69 11.34 -16.01
N ASP A 162 48.19 11.64 -14.81
CA ASP A 162 47.50 11.33 -13.55
C ASP A 162 46.14 12.01 -13.51
N TRP A 163 46.05 13.24 -14.00
CA TRP A 163 44.78 13.93 -14.11
C TRP A 163 43.88 13.37 -15.20
N ALA A 164 44.40 13.01 -16.37
CA ALA A 164 43.56 12.47 -17.44
C ALA A 164 42.91 11.17 -16.96
N GLN A 165 43.64 10.39 -16.16
CA GLN A 165 43.11 9.24 -15.43
C GLN A 165 42.04 9.64 -14.41
N ARG A 166 42.33 10.58 -13.49
CA ARG A 166 41.34 11.02 -12.50
C ARG A 166 40.07 11.59 -13.14
N LEU A 167 40.20 12.36 -14.22
CA LEU A 167 39.05 12.93 -14.91
C LEU A 167 38.23 11.84 -15.57
N VAL A 168 38.85 10.87 -16.27
CA VAL A 168 38.07 9.76 -16.86
C VAL A 168 37.44 8.87 -15.79
N ASP A 169 38.05 8.74 -14.61
CA ASP A 169 37.46 8.06 -13.45
C ASP A 169 36.23 8.84 -12.91
N GLU A 170 36.29 10.17 -12.82
CA GLU A 170 35.12 10.99 -12.44
C GLU A 170 34.03 10.97 -13.51
N LEU A 171 34.39 10.95 -14.80
CA LEU A 171 33.43 10.80 -15.89
C LEU A 171 32.75 9.42 -15.87
N ALA A 172 33.49 8.37 -15.48
CA ALA A 172 32.94 7.03 -15.27
C ALA A 172 32.02 6.96 -14.05
N ARG A 173 32.40 7.57 -12.92
CA ARG A 173 31.53 7.71 -11.75
C ARG A 173 30.25 8.49 -12.08
N PHE A 174 30.38 9.64 -12.74
CA PHE A 174 29.23 10.42 -13.19
C PHE A 174 28.28 9.60 -14.09
N TRP A 175 28.84 8.81 -15.02
CA TRP A 175 28.04 7.94 -15.88
C TRP A 175 27.29 6.88 -15.07
N ASP A 176 27.98 6.22 -14.13
CA ASP A 176 27.38 5.21 -13.26
C ASP A 176 26.31 5.81 -12.34
N ASP A 177 26.58 6.99 -11.77
CA ASP A 177 25.65 7.70 -10.89
C ASP A 177 24.40 8.17 -11.65
N GLN A 178 24.55 8.73 -12.86
CA GLN A 178 23.40 9.12 -13.69
C GLN A 178 22.61 7.89 -14.17
N ALA A 179 23.28 6.80 -14.56
CA ALA A 179 22.60 5.56 -14.92
C ALA A 179 21.82 4.98 -13.74
N LEU A 180 22.38 5.03 -12.52
CA LEU A 180 21.69 4.65 -11.29
C LEU A 180 20.51 5.58 -11.00
N LEU A 181 20.65 6.88 -11.25
CA LEU A 181 19.63 7.89 -11.00
C LEU A 181 18.46 7.76 -11.99
N ASP A 182 18.74 7.60 -13.28
CA ASP A 182 17.75 7.33 -14.32
C ASP A 182 17.04 6.01 -14.06
N ARG A 183 17.76 4.98 -13.61
CA ARG A 183 17.19 3.70 -13.17
C ARG A 183 16.25 3.88 -11.98
N ASN A 184 16.67 4.61 -10.95
CA ASN A 184 15.84 4.88 -9.77
C ASN A 184 14.62 5.74 -10.10
N LEU A 185 14.77 6.77 -10.93
CA LEU A 185 13.65 7.59 -11.43
C LEU A 185 12.69 6.78 -12.28
N ARG A 186 13.19 5.85 -13.12
CA ARG A 186 12.37 4.91 -13.90
C ARG A 186 11.61 3.98 -12.96
N LEU A 187 12.28 3.34 -12.00
CA LEU A 187 11.63 2.47 -11.01
C LEU A 187 10.57 3.22 -10.20
N ASN A 188 10.85 4.47 -9.81
CA ASN A 188 9.87 5.30 -9.11
C ASN A 188 8.66 5.62 -9.98
N ARG A 189 8.85 6.00 -11.26
CA ARG A 189 7.77 6.19 -12.23
C ARG A 189 6.91 4.94 -12.42
N TYR A 190 7.51 3.76 -12.48
CA TYR A 190 6.77 2.49 -12.57
C TYR A 190 6.01 2.17 -11.26
N ARG A 191 6.59 2.46 -10.08
CA ARG A 191 5.91 2.35 -8.78
C ARG A 191 4.75 3.35 -8.65
N ASP A 192 4.88 4.55 -9.23
CA ASP A 192 3.81 5.54 -9.29
C ASP A 192 2.70 5.08 -10.23
N ALA A 193 3.05 4.54 -11.39
CA ALA A 193 2.10 3.94 -12.32
C ALA A 193 1.35 2.78 -11.64
N GLN A 194 2.06 1.90 -10.93
CA GLN A 194 1.47 0.81 -10.15
C GLN A 194 0.46 1.34 -9.13
N ARG A 195 0.82 2.36 -8.34
CA ARG A 195 -0.08 3.00 -7.37
C ARG A 195 -1.29 3.66 -8.03
N ALA A 196 -1.11 4.34 -9.15
CA ALA A 196 -2.19 4.98 -9.90
C ALA A 196 -3.16 3.95 -10.49
N ILE A 197 -2.63 2.87 -11.07
CA ILE A 197 -3.43 1.72 -11.55
C ILE A 197 -4.21 1.16 -10.39
N GLN A 198 -3.55 0.79 -9.29
CA GLN A 198 -4.20 0.20 -8.12
C GLN A 198 -5.30 1.08 -7.52
N ARG A 199 -5.09 2.40 -7.46
CA ARG A 199 -6.12 3.35 -7.00
C ARG A 199 -7.31 3.40 -7.95
N ALA A 200 -7.08 3.49 -9.25
CA ALA A 200 -8.16 3.56 -10.23
C ALA A 200 -8.92 2.23 -10.37
N LEU A 201 -8.26 1.09 -10.13
CA LEU A 201 -8.90 -0.23 -10.06
C LEU A 201 -9.90 -0.34 -8.90
N LEU A 202 -9.74 0.43 -7.82
CA LEU A 202 -10.71 0.48 -6.72
C LEU A 202 -11.98 1.26 -7.07
N GLU A 203 -11.92 2.16 -8.05
CA GLU A 203 -13.00 3.08 -8.42
C GLU A 203 -13.79 2.62 -9.66
N GLN A 204 -13.25 1.71 -10.47
CA GLN A 204 -13.84 1.34 -11.76
C GLN A 204 -14.46 -0.07 -11.80
N PRO A 205 -15.73 -0.20 -12.24
CA PRO A 205 -16.46 -1.46 -12.16
C PRO A 205 -16.38 -2.35 -13.41
N ASP A 206 -15.65 -2.01 -14.49
CA ASP A 206 -15.73 -2.69 -15.80
C ASP A 206 -14.35 -3.16 -16.34
N PRO A 207 -14.21 -4.40 -16.86
CA PRO A 207 -12.96 -4.94 -17.41
C PRO A 207 -12.27 -4.09 -18.48
N GLU A 208 -13.01 -3.48 -19.42
CA GLU A 208 -12.39 -2.64 -20.46
C GLU A 208 -11.81 -1.35 -19.87
N ALA A 209 -12.49 -0.80 -18.86
CA ALA A 209 -12.06 0.39 -18.14
C ALA A 209 -10.79 0.13 -17.30
N VAL A 210 -10.70 -1.06 -16.69
CA VAL A 210 -9.49 -1.59 -16.02
C VAL A 210 -8.31 -1.68 -17.00
N CYS A 211 -8.48 -2.33 -18.15
CA CYS A 211 -7.44 -2.49 -19.16
C CYS A 211 -6.97 -1.14 -19.73
N ARG A 212 -7.91 -0.21 -19.96
CA ARG A 212 -7.59 1.14 -20.45
C ARG A 212 -6.81 1.94 -19.41
N THR A 213 -7.18 1.85 -18.14
CA THR A 213 -6.49 2.57 -17.07
C THR A 213 -5.09 2.03 -16.85
N LEU A 214 -4.89 0.72 -16.93
CA LEU A 214 -3.57 0.09 -16.96
C LEU A 214 -2.70 0.65 -18.10
N ALA A 215 -3.25 0.69 -19.32
CA ALA A 215 -2.53 1.21 -20.48
C ALA A 215 -2.18 2.69 -20.32
N GLN A 216 -3.12 3.50 -19.85
CA GLN A 216 -2.94 4.94 -19.66
C GLN A 216 -1.90 5.26 -18.60
N ALA A 217 -1.93 4.60 -17.45
CA ALA A 217 -0.98 4.86 -16.38
C ALA A 217 0.46 4.41 -16.73
N LEU A 218 0.62 3.30 -17.45
CA LEU A 218 1.94 2.88 -17.94
C LEU A 218 2.52 3.85 -18.98
N VAL A 219 1.69 4.53 -19.75
CA VAL A 219 2.14 5.58 -20.68
C VAL A 219 2.42 6.89 -19.95
N ASP A 220 1.43 7.42 -19.21
CA ASP A 220 1.48 8.76 -18.62
C ASP A 220 2.48 8.85 -17.47
N VAL A 221 2.57 7.79 -16.67
CA VAL A 221 3.37 7.78 -15.45
C VAL A 221 4.68 7.01 -15.65
N ALA A 222 4.63 5.82 -16.27
CA ALA A 222 5.82 5.00 -16.50
C ALA A 222 6.62 5.38 -17.76
N GLY A 223 6.08 6.25 -18.62
CA GLY A 223 6.76 6.77 -19.80
C GLY A 223 6.92 5.75 -20.95
N ALA A 224 6.07 4.73 -21.01
CA ALA A 224 6.06 3.79 -22.13
C ALA A 224 5.75 4.51 -23.46
N ALA A 225 6.45 4.14 -24.54
CA ALA A 225 6.22 4.72 -25.87
C ALA A 225 4.84 4.31 -26.42
N ALA A 226 4.42 3.09 -26.12
CA ALA A 226 3.04 2.65 -26.25
C ALA A 226 2.76 1.43 -25.38
N VAL A 227 1.48 1.27 -25.02
CA VAL A 227 0.97 0.10 -24.33
C VAL A 227 -0.27 -0.42 -25.06
N ASP A 228 -0.24 -1.70 -25.43
CA ASP A 228 -1.30 -2.41 -26.15
C ASP A 228 -1.84 -3.54 -25.27
N VAL A 229 -3.13 -3.55 -24.98
CA VAL A 229 -3.77 -4.51 -24.08
C VAL A 229 -4.77 -5.33 -24.86
N PHE A 230 -4.61 -6.64 -24.81
CA PHE A 230 -5.44 -7.61 -25.49
C PHE A 230 -6.21 -8.48 -24.50
N ALA A 231 -7.49 -8.74 -24.79
CA ALA A 231 -8.30 -9.73 -24.09
C ALA A 231 -8.61 -10.91 -25.02
N VAL A 232 -8.91 -12.06 -24.43
CA VAL A 232 -9.28 -13.26 -25.18
C VAL A 232 -10.68 -13.09 -25.79
N ASP A 233 -10.80 -13.29 -27.10
CA ASP A 233 -12.07 -13.28 -27.83
C ASP A 233 -12.08 -14.38 -28.91
N GLY A 234 -12.80 -15.46 -28.66
CA GLY A 234 -12.83 -16.64 -29.54
C GLY A 234 -11.45 -17.28 -29.71
N GLU A 235 -10.93 -17.29 -30.94
CA GLU A 235 -9.61 -17.86 -31.29
C GLU A 235 -8.49 -16.78 -31.42
N ARG A 236 -8.76 -15.53 -31.04
CA ARG A 236 -7.81 -14.40 -31.18
C ARG A 236 -7.69 -13.56 -29.91
N LEU A 237 -6.62 -12.78 -29.85
CA LEU A 237 -6.41 -11.72 -28.87
C LEU A 237 -6.98 -10.41 -29.44
N ARG A 238 -8.17 -10.01 -28.98
CA ARG A 238 -8.80 -8.76 -29.40
C ARG A 238 -8.19 -7.60 -28.64
N ARG A 239 -7.78 -6.54 -29.34
CA ARG A 239 -7.31 -5.30 -28.74
C ARG A 239 -8.44 -4.60 -27.97
N VAL A 240 -8.19 -4.26 -26.70
CA VAL A 240 -9.13 -3.58 -25.80
C VAL A 240 -8.68 -2.16 -25.49
N ALA A 241 -7.37 -1.93 -25.41
CA ALA A 241 -6.80 -0.60 -25.23
C ALA A 241 -5.45 -0.48 -25.95
N LEU A 242 -5.22 0.64 -26.62
CA LEU A 242 -3.92 1.01 -27.19
C LEU A 242 -3.68 2.49 -26.90
N VAL A 243 -2.64 2.77 -26.12
CA VAL A 243 -2.31 4.11 -25.62
C VAL A 243 -0.84 4.41 -25.86
N GLY A 244 -0.47 5.66 -26.13
CA GLY A 244 0.92 6.11 -26.30
C GLY A 244 1.18 6.95 -27.54
N ILE A 245 2.44 7.35 -27.72
CA ILE A 245 2.87 8.12 -28.88
C ILE A 245 2.95 7.26 -30.16
N MET A 246 3.12 5.94 -30.01
CA MET A 246 3.23 4.98 -31.14
C MET A 246 1.91 4.33 -31.56
N VAL A 247 0.75 4.87 -31.14
CA VAL A 247 -0.59 4.30 -31.40
C VAL A 247 -0.86 4.12 -32.89
N GLU A 248 -0.53 5.09 -33.75
CA GLU A 248 -0.79 4.98 -35.20
C GLU A 248 0.00 3.83 -35.83
N ALA A 249 1.28 3.69 -35.48
CA ALA A 249 2.14 2.65 -36.03
C ALA A 249 1.74 1.25 -35.52
N MET A 250 1.49 1.11 -34.21
CA MET A 250 1.05 -0.16 -33.62
C MET A 250 -0.38 -0.54 -34.03
N GLY A 251 -1.23 0.45 -34.33
CA GLY A 251 -2.60 0.26 -34.81
C GLY A 251 -2.68 -0.49 -36.15
N THR A 252 -1.63 -0.40 -36.98
CA THR A 252 -1.56 -1.11 -38.28
C THR A 252 -1.23 -2.60 -38.15
N LEU A 253 -0.78 -3.06 -36.98
CA LEU A 253 -0.49 -4.46 -36.72
C LEU A 253 -1.81 -5.24 -36.54
N PRO A 254 -1.94 -6.43 -37.16
CA PRO A 254 -3.14 -7.26 -36.99
C PRO A 254 -3.23 -7.85 -35.58
N ASP A 255 -4.46 -8.09 -35.13
CA ASP A 255 -4.73 -8.77 -33.85
C ASP A 255 -4.05 -10.15 -33.78
N PRO A 256 -3.30 -10.46 -32.71
CA PRO A 256 -2.57 -11.72 -32.60
C PRO A 256 -3.52 -12.93 -32.48
N PRO A 257 -3.20 -14.09 -33.09
CA PRO A 257 -3.94 -15.32 -32.84
C PRO A 257 -3.60 -15.91 -31.45
N LEU A 258 -4.47 -16.77 -30.89
CA LEU A 258 -4.18 -17.47 -29.62
C LEU A 258 -3.17 -18.64 -29.79
N HIS A 259 -3.11 -19.21 -31.00
CA HIS A 259 -2.19 -20.30 -31.37
C HIS A 259 -1.62 -20.02 -32.77
N SER A 260 -0.36 -20.39 -33.03
CA SER A 260 0.27 -20.23 -34.34
C SER A 260 1.22 -21.39 -34.65
N ASP A 261 1.04 -22.02 -35.81
CA ASP A 261 1.92 -23.06 -36.38
C ASP A 261 2.92 -22.48 -37.42
N GLY A 262 2.97 -21.16 -37.55
CA GLY A 262 3.86 -20.47 -38.50
C GLY A 262 5.32 -20.38 -38.02
N PRO A 263 6.28 -20.10 -38.93
CA PRO A 263 7.70 -19.97 -38.58
C PRO A 263 8.03 -18.72 -37.73
N SER A 264 7.09 -17.79 -37.58
CA SER A 264 7.20 -16.57 -36.79
C SER A 264 5.94 -16.45 -35.91
N ILE A 265 6.12 -16.53 -34.59
CA ILE A 265 5.05 -16.43 -33.60
C ILE A 265 5.09 -15.01 -33.00
N PRO A 266 3.99 -14.24 -33.04
CA PRO A 266 3.94 -12.92 -32.42
C PRO A 266 4.24 -13.00 -30.91
N ALA A 267 4.97 -12.03 -30.38
CA ALA A 267 5.33 -11.99 -28.95
C ALA A 267 4.11 -12.05 -27.99
N PRO A 268 2.97 -11.39 -28.27
CA PRO A 268 1.77 -11.53 -27.43
C PRO A 268 1.17 -12.94 -27.47
N THR A 269 1.16 -13.58 -28.64
CA THR A 269 0.73 -15.00 -28.80
C THR A 269 1.64 -15.93 -28.01
N LEU A 270 2.95 -15.72 -28.07
CA LEU A 270 3.92 -16.54 -27.33
C LEU A 270 3.75 -16.38 -25.81
N CYS A 271 3.58 -15.15 -25.34
CA CYS A 271 3.30 -14.84 -23.93
C CYS A 271 2.01 -15.52 -23.46
N PHE A 272 0.95 -15.47 -24.28
CA PHE A 272 -0.31 -16.14 -24.00
C PHE A 272 -0.15 -17.66 -23.86
N MET A 273 0.50 -18.30 -24.84
CA MET A 273 0.70 -19.75 -24.88
C MET A 273 1.58 -20.26 -23.74
N GLN A 274 2.62 -19.50 -23.36
CA GLN A 274 3.56 -19.90 -22.32
C GLN A 274 3.08 -19.55 -20.90
N GLY A 275 2.19 -18.56 -20.76
CA GLY A 275 1.75 -18.06 -19.46
C GLY A 275 2.86 -17.37 -18.67
N THR A 276 3.93 -16.92 -19.33
CA THR A 276 5.06 -16.21 -18.71
C THR A 276 5.40 -14.94 -19.48
N PRO A 277 6.01 -13.93 -18.85
CA PRO A 277 6.45 -12.73 -19.55
C PRO A 277 7.42 -13.03 -20.70
N VAL A 278 7.27 -12.31 -21.81
CA VAL A 278 8.13 -12.45 -23.01
C VAL A 278 8.71 -11.08 -23.36
N ILE A 279 10.05 -10.96 -23.31
CA ILE A 279 10.78 -9.72 -23.61
C ILE A 279 11.65 -9.91 -24.85
N ARG A 280 11.73 -8.87 -25.69
CA ARG A 280 12.62 -8.79 -26.86
C ARG A 280 13.26 -7.40 -26.93
N SER A 281 14.58 -7.34 -26.80
CA SER A 281 15.37 -6.15 -27.07
C SER A 281 15.66 -6.04 -28.56
N HIS A 282 15.72 -4.82 -29.10
CA HIS A 282 15.90 -4.51 -30.52
C HIS A 282 14.99 -5.35 -31.45
N PRO A 283 13.66 -5.23 -31.35
CA PRO A 283 12.72 -6.07 -32.08
C PRO A 283 12.94 -6.10 -33.60
N ALA A 284 13.48 -5.04 -34.21
CA ALA A 284 13.83 -5.01 -35.63
C ALA A 284 14.93 -6.00 -36.04
N ALA A 285 15.84 -6.35 -35.12
CA ALA A 285 16.97 -7.25 -35.33
C ALA A 285 16.58 -8.74 -35.27
N HIS A 286 15.41 -9.05 -34.69
CA HIS A 286 14.92 -10.41 -34.56
C HIS A 286 14.27 -10.91 -35.88
N PRO A 287 14.80 -11.97 -36.52
CA PRO A 287 14.27 -12.49 -37.78
C PRO A 287 12.82 -12.99 -37.65
N GLU A 288 12.44 -13.47 -36.47
CA GLU A 288 11.10 -13.94 -36.09
C GLU A 288 10.06 -12.83 -35.88
N MET A 289 10.43 -11.55 -35.93
CA MET A 289 9.50 -10.43 -35.80
C MET A 289 8.86 -10.06 -37.15
N SER A 290 7.61 -9.55 -37.10
CA SER A 290 6.90 -9.07 -38.29
C SER A 290 7.72 -8.02 -39.04
N GLY A 291 7.67 -8.04 -40.38
CA GLY A 291 8.38 -7.08 -41.24
C GLY A 291 8.05 -5.61 -40.93
N ALA A 292 6.89 -5.33 -40.31
CA ALA A 292 6.49 -4.01 -39.86
C ALA A 292 7.43 -3.41 -38.79
N TRP A 293 8.10 -4.25 -37.98
CA TRP A 293 9.09 -3.79 -37.00
C TRP A 293 10.40 -3.31 -37.64
N ARG A 294 10.59 -3.54 -38.95
CA ARG A 294 11.77 -3.08 -39.71
C ARG A 294 11.52 -1.77 -40.47
N THR A 295 10.31 -1.23 -40.39
CA THR A 295 9.94 0.05 -41.02
C THR A 295 9.75 1.12 -39.95
N GLU A 296 10.13 2.37 -40.25
CA GLU A 296 9.89 3.49 -39.35
C GLU A 296 8.38 3.76 -39.16
N PRO A 297 7.94 4.14 -37.95
CA PRO A 297 8.74 4.48 -36.76
C PRO A 297 9.09 3.29 -35.83
N LEU A 298 8.53 2.10 -36.05
CA LEU A 298 8.74 0.92 -35.17
C LEU A 298 10.19 0.43 -35.15
N ALA A 299 10.93 0.63 -36.25
CA ALA A 299 12.35 0.28 -36.34
C ALA A 299 13.25 0.97 -35.30
N GLN A 300 12.78 2.07 -34.70
CA GLN A 300 13.53 2.86 -33.72
C GLN A 300 13.28 2.42 -32.26
N MET A 301 12.42 1.42 -32.02
CA MET A 301 12.09 0.97 -30.67
C MET A 301 13.20 0.11 -30.06
N GLY A 302 13.52 0.37 -28.80
CA GLY A 302 14.58 -0.30 -28.06
C GLY A 302 14.17 -1.67 -27.54
N ALA A 303 12.97 -1.81 -26.99
CA ALA A 303 12.48 -3.10 -26.49
C ALA A 303 10.95 -3.21 -26.50
N ILE A 304 10.46 -4.45 -26.50
CA ILE A 304 9.06 -4.82 -26.32
C ILE A 304 8.96 -5.94 -25.26
N GLY A 305 8.07 -5.76 -24.30
CA GLY A 305 7.77 -6.77 -23.29
C GLY A 305 6.27 -7.09 -23.27
N CYS A 306 5.92 -8.36 -23.10
CA CYS A 306 4.54 -8.84 -23.03
C CYS A 306 4.34 -9.55 -21.68
N TRP A 307 3.26 -9.23 -20.97
CA TRP A 307 2.91 -9.81 -19.66
C TRP A 307 1.52 -10.47 -19.69
N PRO A 308 1.38 -11.70 -19.15
CA PRO A 308 0.10 -12.36 -19.03
C PRO A 308 -0.64 -11.88 -17.78
N VAL A 309 -1.94 -11.65 -17.90
CA VAL A 309 -2.82 -11.27 -16.79
C VAL A 309 -3.73 -12.45 -16.46
N PHE A 310 -3.69 -12.92 -15.22
CA PHE A 310 -4.45 -14.08 -14.77
C PHE A 310 -5.61 -13.66 -13.85
N SER A 311 -6.81 -14.14 -14.14
CA SER A 311 -8.00 -13.91 -13.31
C SER A 311 -8.18 -14.92 -12.16
N SER A 312 -7.16 -15.74 -11.83
CA SER A 312 -7.25 -16.78 -10.79
C SER A 312 -6.00 -16.82 -9.89
N LEU A 313 -6.08 -17.44 -8.70
CA LEU A 313 -5.01 -17.42 -7.65
C LEU A 313 -3.73 -18.20 -7.99
N PRO A 314 -2.53 -17.72 -7.63
CA PRO A 314 -1.30 -18.52 -7.71
C PRO A 314 -1.41 -19.75 -6.78
N GLY A 315 -1.45 -20.97 -7.32
CA GLY A 315 -1.53 -22.20 -6.50
C GLY A 315 -2.32 -23.38 -7.09
N ALA A 316 -3.10 -23.18 -8.15
CA ALA A 316 -3.66 -24.30 -8.93
C ALA A 316 -2.57 -24.95 -9.79
N THR A 317 -2.65 -26.26 -10.03
CA THR A 317 -1.65 -27.03 -10.80
C THR A 317 -1.36 -26.37 -12.16
N VAL A 318 -0.06 -26.19 -12.46
CA VAL A 318 0.51 -25.37 -13.56
C VAL A 318 0.05 -25.79 -14.97
N SER A 319 -0.63 -26.92 -15.15
CA SER A 319 -0.85 -27.50 -16.49
C SER A 319 -2.09 -27.02 -17.27
N THR A 320 -2.91 -26.07 -16.76
CA THR A 320 -4.15 -25.65 -17.46
C THR A 320 -4.57 -24.18 -17.27
N ARG A 321 -3.68 -23.28 -16.84
CA ARG A 321 -4.06 -21.87 -16.63
C ARG A 321 -3.82 -21.02 -17.87
N ALA A 322 -4.86 -20.77 -18.66
CA ALA A 322 -4.80 -19.79 -19.74
C ALA A 322 -4.87 -18.35 -19.19
N PRO A 323 -4.07 -17.40 -19.70
CA PRO A 323 -4.21 -15.98 -19.36
C PRO A 323 -5.59 -15.43 -19.76
N ALA A 324 -6.12 -14.47 -19.00
CA ALA A 324 -7.36 -13.78 -19.34
C ALA A 324 -7.13 -12.59 -20.27
N ALA A 325 -5.95 -11.96 -20.16
CA ALA A 325 -5.51 -10.87 -21.00
C ALA A 325 -3.98 -10.89 -21.14
N VAL A 326 -3.45 -10.16 -22.11
CA VAL A 326 -2.01 -9.90 -22.29
C VAL A 326 -1.83 -8.41 -22.51
N PHE A 327 -0.96 -7.75 -21.76
CA PHE A 327 -0.56 -6.38 -22.07
C PHE A 327 0.88 -6.33 -22.59
N VAL A 328 1.10 -5.42 -23.51
CA VAL A 328 2.34 -5.23 -24.25
C VAL A 328 2.86 -3.83 -23.94
N VAL A 329 4.09 -3.73 -23.48
CA VAL A 329 4.77 -2.46 -23.20
C VAL A 329 5.88 -2.28 -24.23
N VAL A 330 5.89 -1.15 -24.91
CA VAL A 330 6.91 -0.78 -25.91
C VAL A 330 7.72 0.42 -25.39
N THR A 331 9.04 0.31 -25.44
CA THR A 331 9.97 1.32 -24.94
C THR A 331 10.99 1.70 -26.01
N ALA A 332 11.44 2.96 -26.00
CA ALA A 332 12.52 3.42 -26.87
C ALA A 332 13.90 2.90 -26.43
N GLU A 333 14.04 2.49 -25.17
CA GLU A 333 15.27 2.01 -24.55
C GLU A 333 15.37 0.48 -24.61
N ALA A 334 16.55 -0.07 -24.89
CA ALA A 334 16.75 -1.50 -25.14
C ALA A 334 16.94 -2.36 -23.88
N ASP A 335 17.33 -1.73 -22.78
CA ASP A 335 17.59 -2.31 -21.46
C ASP A 335 16.46 -1.99 -20.46
N ALA A 336 15.31 -1.49 -20.94
CA ALA A 336 14.22 -1.03 -20.09
C ALA A 336 13.71 -2.11 -19.11
N PHE A 337 13.73 -3.38 -19.50
CA PHE A 337 13.15 -4.48 -18.72
C PHE A 337 14.19 -5.23 -17.88
N ASP A 338 14.72 -4.59 -16.85
CA ASP A 338 15.60 -5.24 -15.87
C ASP A 338 14.82 -6.15 -14.88
N ALA A 339 15.52 -6.89 -14.02
CA ALA A 339 14.91 -7.85 -13.10
C ALA A 339 14.00 -7.21 -12.03
N GLU A 340 14.17 -5.93 -11.72
CA GLU A 340 13.32 -5.22 -10.77
C GLU A 340 12.07 -4.67 -11.44
N MET A 341 12.20 -4.13 -12.64
CA MET A 341 11.08 -3.68 -13.45
C MET A 341 10.18 -4.84 -13.88
N CYS A 342 10.75 -6.00 -14.22
CA CYS A 342 9.96 -7.20 -14.50
C CYS A 342 9.10 -7.60 -13.29
N ARG A 343 9.65 -7.55 -12.07
CA ARG A 343 8.89 -7.82 -10.84
C ARG A 343 7.74 -6.83 -10.63
N LEU A 344 7.97 -5.54 -10.87
CA LEU A 344 6.91 -4.52 -10.77
C LEU A 344 5.79 -4.74 -11.81
N LEU A 345 6.15 -5.12 -13.03
CA LEU A 345 5.18 -5.44 -14.08
C LEU A 345 4.42 -6.74 -13.79
N ASP A 346 5.07 -7.73 -13.16
CA ASP A 346 4.40 -8.92 -12.62
C ASP A 346 3.38 -8.53 -11.54
N GLU A 347 3.74 -7.64 -10.60
CA GLU A 347 2.82 -7.14 -9.58
C GLU A 347 1.64 -6.35 -10.18
N ILE A 348 1.87 -5.59 -11.25
CA ILE A 348 0.80 -4.89 -11.98
C ILE A 348 -0.12 -5.90 -12.68
N ALA A 349 0.45 -6.95 -13.28
CA ALA A 349 -0.32 -8.02 -13.90
C ALA A 349 -1.19 -8.76 -12.87
N ASP A 350 -0.64 -9.05 -11.70
CA ASP A 350 -1.37 -9.68 -10.59
C ASP A 350 -2.49 -8.79 -10.04
N ALA A 351 -2.23 -7.48 -9.87
CA ALA A 351 -3.23 -6.52 -9.41
C ALA A 351 -4.39 -6.36 -10.41
N ALA A 352 -4.08 -6.25 -11.71
CA ALA A 352 -5.09 -6.23 -12.76
C ALA A 352 -5.89 -7.54 -12.82
N GLY A 353 -5.20 -8.68 -12.66
CA GLY A 353 -5.81 -10.00 -12.58
C GLY A 353 -6.79 -10.15 -11.41
N LEU A 354 -6.42 -9.63 -10.23
CA LEU A 354 -7.28 -9.59 -9.05
C LEU A 354 -8.52 -8.72 -9.27
N ALA A 355 -8.37 -7.55 -9.90
CA ALA A 355 -9.51 -6.66 -10.20
C ALA A 355 -10.50 -7.31 -11.19
N LEU A 356 -10.00 -7.95 -12.25
CA LEU A 356 -10.82 -8.70 -13.20
C LEU A 356 -11.56 -9.85 -12.51
N ARG A 357 -10.92 -10.53 -11.55
CA ARG A 357 -11.55 -11.58 -10.74
C ARG A 357 -12.65 -11.01 -9.84
N GLN A 358 -12.37 -9.96 -9.07
CA GLN A 358 -13.35 -9.36 -8.16
C GLN A 358 -14.60 -8.90 -8.93
N HIS A 359 -14.43 -8.37 -10.13
CA HIS A 359 -15.54 -8.04 -11.02
C HIS A 359 -16.35 -9.30 -11.40
N SER A 360 -15.68 -10.36 -11.86
CA SER A 360 -16.32 -11.63 -12.22
C SER A 360 -17.06 -12.27 -11.05
N ASP A 361 -16.45 -12.31 -9.86
CA ASP A 361 -17.03 -12.87 -8.65
C ASP A 361 -18.25 -12.04 -8.20
N ARG A 362 -18.19 -10.71 -8.28
CA ARG A 362 -19.32 -9.82 -8.00
C ARG A 362 -20.47 -10.01 -8.99
N HIS A 363 -20.17 -10.13 -10.29
CA HIS A 363 -21.19 -10.41 -11.31
C HIS A 363 -21.84 -11.77 -11.11
N ALA A 364 -21.06 -12.81 -10.80
CA ALA A 364 -21.58 -14.13 -10.47
C ALA A 364 -22.47 -14.09 -9.22
N LEU A 365 -22.07 -13.34 -8.19
CA LEU A 365 -22.85 -13.18 -6.97
C LEU A 365 -24.14 -12.40 -7.19
N LEU A 366 -24.12 -11.34 -8.01
CA LEU A 366 -25.33 -10.60 -8.40
C LEU A 366 -26.27 -11.48 -9.22
N GLN A 367 -25.76 -12.25 -10.19
CA GLN A 367 -26.56 -13.20 -10.95
C GLN A 367 -27.14 -14.31 -10.08
N GLU A 368 -26.36 -14.82 -9.13
CA GLU A 368 -26.83 -15.83 -8.18
C GLU A 368 -27.88 -15.23 -7.23
N GLN A 369 -27.70 -13.98 -6.79
CA GLN A 369 -28.68 -13.27 -5.98
C GLN A 369 -29.98 -13.00 -6.75
N GLU A 370 -29.89 -12.60 -8.02
CA GLU A 370 -31.04 -12.45 -8.91
C GLU A 370 -31.74 -13.79 -9.13
N ARG A 371 -30.98 -14.86 -9.38
CA ARG A 371 -31.48 -16.23 -9.53
C ARG A 371 -32.18 -16.71 -8.25
N GLN A 372 -31.59 -16.46 -7.08
CA GLN A 372 -32.19 -16.83 -5.79
C GLN A 372 -33.44 -16.01 -5.48
N THR A 373 -33.43 -14.70 -5.78
CA THR A 373 -34.59 -13.83 -5.62
C THR A 373 -35.73 -14.29 -6.53
N HIS A 374 -35.40 -14.61 -7.78
CA HIS A 374 -36.35 -15.15 -8.75
C HIS A 374 -36.89 -16.52 -8.31
N LEU A 375 -36.06 -17.44 -7.83
CA LEU A 375 -36.50 -18.74 -7.29
C LEU A 375 -37.30 -18.61 -5.99
N ALA A 376 -37.06 -17.59 -5.18
CA ALA A 376 -37.80 -17.32 -3.96
C ALA A 376 -39.20 -16.72 -4.22
N LEU A 377 -39.40 -16.09 -5.38
CA LEU A 377 -40.62 -15.35 -5.73
C LEU A 377 -41.42 -15.98 -6.89
N HIS A 378 -40.88 -16.97 -7.61
CA HIS A 378 -41.54 -17.62 -8.75
C HIS A 378 -41.70 -19.14 -8.54
N ASP A 379 -42.71 -19.72 -9.19
CA ASP A 379 -42.96 -21.17 -9.28
C ASP A 379 -42.00 -21.82 -10.30
N ALA A 380 -41.30 -22.86 -9.86
CA ALA A 380 -40.23 -23.48 -10.64
C ALA A 380 -40.71 -24.17 -11.94
N LEU A 381 -41.99 -24.54 -12.04
CA LEU A 381 -42.53 -25.21 -13.22
C LEU A 381 -43.10 -24.22 -14.25
N THR A 382 -43.93 -23.28 -13.81
CA THR A 382 -44.68 -22.37 -14.70
C THR A 382 -44.02 -21.00 -14.90
N ASN A 383 -42.99 -20.70 -14.11
CA ASN A 383 -42.34 -19.39 -14.03
C ASN A 383 -43.26 -18.22 -13.61
N LEU A 384 -44.49 -18.53 -13.20
CA LEU A 384 -45.40 -17.53 -12.64
C LEU A 384 -44.97 -17.16 -11.22
N PRO A 385 -45.32 -15.95 -10.74
CA PRO A 385 -45.19 -15.59 -9.34
C PRO A 385 -45.77 -16.67 -8.40
N ASN A 386 -45.05 -16.96 -7.31
CA ASN A 386 -45.50 -17.89 -6.27
C ASN A 386 -46.33 -17.17 -5.20
N ARG A 387 -46.75 -17.90 -4.16
CA ARG A 387 -47.53 -17.34 -3.05
C ARG A 387 -46.91 -16.09 -2.42
N ARG A 388 -45.60 -16.11 -2.18
CA ARG A 388 -44.88 -14.99 -1.55
C ARG A 388 -44.90 -13.74 -2.40
N ALA A 389 -44.72 -13.88 -3.71
CA ALA A 389 -44.81 -12.77 -4.65
C ALA A 389 -46.23 -12.22 -4.78
N LEU A 390 -47.25 -13.09 -4.73
CA LEU A 390 -48.65 -12.68 -4.71
C LEU A 390 -49.00 -11.84 -3.47
N ASP A 391 -48.59 -12.28 -2.28
CA ASP A 391 -48.89 -11.56 -1.03
C ASP A 391 -48.27 -10.14 -1.05
N ASN A 392 -47.01 -10.01 -1.51
CA ASN A 392 -46.35 -8.72 -1.70
C ASN A 392 -47.07 -7.81 -2.71
N HIS A 393 -47.53 -8.38 -3.82
CA HIS A 393 -48.23 -7.63 -4.86
C HIS A 393 -49.60 -7.14 -4.38
N LEU A 394 -50.38 -7.99 -3.69
CA LEU A 394 -51.70 -7.66 -3.17
C LEU A 394 -51.67 -6.51 -2.17
N GLU A 395 -50.65 -6.44 -1.31
CA GLU A 395 -50.50 -5.34 -0.35
C GLU A 395 -50.39 -3.98 -1.07
N GLY A 396 -49.56 -3.91 -2.11
CA GLY A 396 -49.41 -2.70 -2.94
C GLY A 396 -50.67 -2.39 -3.77
N ALA A 397 -51.30 -3.41 -4.35
CA ALA A 397 -52.50 -3.26 -5.16
C ALA A 397 -53.68 -2.71 -4.35
N LEU A 398 -53.94 -3.27 -3.18
CA LEU A 398 -55.02 -2.81 -2.29
C LEU A 398 -54.81 -1.36 -1.84
N ALA A 399 -53.57 -0.98 -1.52
CA ALA A 399 -53.22 0.39 -1.16
C ALA A 399 -53.39 1.39 -2.34
N ARG A 400 -53.17 0.96 -3.59
CA ARG A 400 -53.49 1.77 -4.78
C ARG A 400 -54.99 1.90 -4.98
N ALA A 401 -55.74 0.80 -4.96
CA ALA A 401 -57.18 0.81 -5.18
C ALA A 401 -57.94 1.64 -4.13
N GLN A 402 -57.53 1.57 -2.87
CA GLN A 402 -58.11 2.38 -1.80
C GLN A 402 -57.88 3.89 -2.04
N ARG A 403 -56.71 4.28 -2.55
CA ARG A 403 -56.40 5.69 -2.87
C ARG A 403 -57.17 6.20 -4.08
N HIS A 404 -57.35 5.36 -5.10
CA HIS A 404 -57.99 5.73 -6.36
C HIS A 404 -59.49 5.46 -6.40
N GLN A 405 -60.07 4.92 -5.32
CA GLN A 405 -61.48 4.50 -5.23
C GLN A 405 -61.89 3.54 -6.37
N ARG A 406 -61.01 2.58 -6.67
CA ARG A 406 -61.23 1.55 -7.68
C ARG A 406 -61.46 0.19 -7.02
N LEU A 407 -62.12 -0.71 -7.75
CA LEU A 407 -62.33 -2.08 -7.31
C LEU A 407 -61.14 -2.96 -7.74
N ILE A 408 -60.79 -3.94 -6.90
CA ILE A 408 -59.88 -5.04 -7.26
C ILE A 408 -60.64 -6.35 -7.17
N ALA A 409 -60.51 -7.19 -8.19
CA ALA A 409 -61.01 -8.56 -8.15
C ALA A 409 -59.87 -9.55 -7.92
N VAL A 410 -60.02 -10.40 -6.90
CA VAL A 410 -59.10 -11.51 -6.62
C VAL A 410 -59.83 -12.81 -6.92
N GLY A 411 -59.36 -13.54 -7.92
CA GLY A 411 -59.94 -14.79 -8.40
C GLY A 411 -59.09 -16.00 -8.02
N MET A 412 -59.67 -17.01 -7.39
CA MET A 412 -59.06 -18.33 -7.15
C MET A 412 -59.53 -19.30 -8.22
N LEU A 413 -58.61 -19.83 -9.03
CA LEU A 413 -58.86 -20.68 -10.18
C LEU A 413 -58.26 -22.07 -9.97
N ASP A 414 -59.05 -23.10 -10.20
CA ASP A 414 -58.64 -24.50 -10.11
C ASP A 414 -58.97 -25.22 -11.42
N LEU A 415 -58.04 -26.06 -11.91
CA LEU A 415 -58.24 -26.84 -13.14
C LEU A 415 -59.05 -28.11 -12.89
N ASP A 416 -60.04 -28.31 -13.74
CA ASP A 416 -60.93 -29.46 -13.67
C ASP A 416 -60.28 -30.71 -14.27
N ASP A 417 -60.36 -31.84 -13.53
CA ASP A 417 -60.00 -33.20 -14.00
C ASP A 417 -58.53 -33.39 -14.44
N LEU A 418 -57.59 -32.63 -13.87
CA LEU A 418 -56.15 -32.82 -14.16
C LEU A 418 -55.61 -34.17 -13.65
N LYS A 419 -56.11 -34.67 -12.52
CA LYS A 419 -55.67 -35.95 -11.92
C LYS A 419 -55.88 -37.18 -12.83
N PRO A 420 -57.07 -37.41 -13.42
CA PRO A 420 -57.26 -38.46 -14.42
C PRO A 420 -56.33 -38.36 -15.65
N ILE A 421 -55.92 -37.14 -16.02
CA ILE A 421 -54.97 -36.93 -17.11
C ILE A 421 -53.57 -37.37 -16.69
N ASN A 422 -53.13 -36.99 -15.48
CA ASN A 422 -51.86 -37.43 -14.90
C ASN A 422 -51.79 -38.95 -14.75
N ASP A 423 -52.88 -39.57 -14.28
CA ASP A 423 -52.97 -41.03 -14.08
C ASP A 423 -52.88 -41.79 -15.42
N ARG A 424 -53.31 -41.19 -16.53
CA ARG A 424 -53.38 -41.83 -17.86
C ARG A 424 -52.19 -41.53 -18.77
N TYR A 425 -51.64 -40.31 -18.72
CA TYR A 425 -50.60 -39.81 -19.62
C TYR A 425 -49.29 -39.46 -18.89
N GLY A 426 -49.25 -39.66 -17.57
CA GLY A 426 -48.09 -39.38 -16.72
C GLY A 426 -48.00 -37.93 -16.26
N HIS A 427 -47.29 -37.71 -15.15
CA HIS A 427 -47.11 -36.38 -14.56
C HIS A 427 -46.44 -35.37 -15.50
N ALA A 428 -45.53 -35.81 -16.39
CA ALA A 428 -44.88 -34.94 -17.36
C ALA A 428 -45.84 -34.36 -18.43
N ALA A 429 -46.96 -35.04 -18.72
CA ALA A 429 -48.02 -34.49 -19.56
C ALA A 429 -48.82 -33.42 -18.79
N GLY A 430 -49.14 -33.68 -17.53
CA GLY A 430 -49.77 -32.71 -16.62
C GLY A 430 -48.95 -31.44 -16.40
N ASP A 431 -47.64 -31.58 -16.24
CA ASP A 431 -46.73 -30.45 -16.05
C ASP A 431 -46.72 -29.53 -17.28
N ARG A 432 -46.71 -30.12 -18.49
CA ARG A 432 -46.81 -29.36 -19.74
C ARG A 432 -48.17 -28.70 -19.93
N ILE A 433 -49.25 -29.34 -19.46
CA ILE A 433 -50.57 -28.72 -19.38
C ILE A 433 -50.51 -27.46 -18.52
N LEU A 434 -49.93 -27.56 -17.31
CA LEU A 434 -49.83 -26.46 -16.37
C LEU A 434 -49.01 -25.28 -16.94
N VAL A 435 -47.91 -25.57 -17.64
CA VAL A 435 -47.09 -24.56 -18.34
C VAL A 435 -47.87 -23.84 -19.45
N GLN A 436 -48.60 -24.58 -20.30
CA GLN A 436 -49.39 -23.95 -21.37
C GLN A 436 -50.60 -23.18 -20.82
N VAL A 437 -51.24 -23.66 -19.74
CA VAL A 437 -52.31 -22.93 -19.05
C VAL A 437 -51.79 -21.63 -18.44
N ALA A 438 -50.64 -21.67 -17.77
CA ALA A 438 -49.98 -20.49 -17.22
C ALA A 438 -49.69 -19.43 -18.30
N ALA A 439 -49.18 -19.85 -19.46
CA ALA A 439 -48.96 -18.96 -20.59
C ALA A 439 -50.26 -18.32 -21.09
N ARG A 440 -51.33 -19.12 -21.25
CA ARG A 440 -52.64 -18.62 -21.70
C ARG A 440 -53.29 -17.67 -20.71
N LEU A 441 -53.16 -17.92 -19.42
CA LEU A 441 -53.65 -17.01 -18.38
C LEU A 441 -52.91 -15.66 -18.48
N ARG A 442 -51.58 -15.69 -18.57
CA ARG A 442 -50.77 -14.48 -18.73
C ARG A 442 -51.14 -13.69 -20.00
N ASP A 443 -51.32 -14.37 -21.14
CA ASP A 443 -51.66 -13.73 -22.41
C ASP A 443 -53.10 -13.19 -22.45
N ALA A 444 -54.00 -13.77 -21.64
CA ALA A 444 -55.39 -13.34 -21.53
C ALA A 444 -55.62 -12.20 -20.53
N LEU A 445 -54.62 -11.83 -19.74
CA LEU A 445 -54.65 -10.75 -18.75
C LEU A 445 -54.09 -9.44 -19.33
N ARG A 446 -54.46 -8.28 -18.75
CA ARG A 446 -53.86 -6.99 -19.11
C ARG A 446 -52.46 -6.87 -18.50
N SER A 447 -51.68 -5.88 -18.94
CA SER A 447 -50.36 -5.57 -18.36
C SER A 447 -50.41 -5.22 -16.87
N ASP A 448 -51.54 -4.66 -16.42
CA ASP A 448 -51.77 -4.23 -15.03
C ASP A 448 -52.46 -5.32 -14.18
N ASP A 449 -52.88 -6.42 -14.80
CA ASP A 449 -53.45 -7.57 -14.11
C ASP A 449 -52.32 -8.54 -13.71
N TYR A 450 -52.53 -9.32 -12.66
CA TYR A 450 -51.53 -10.21 -12.09
C TYR A 450 -52.02 -11.66 -12.07
N VAL A 451 -51.12 -12.61 -12.36
CA VAL A 451 -51.40 -14.05 -12.21
C VAL A 451 -50.28 -14.71 -11.42
N ALA A 452 -50.67 -15.53 -10.44
CA ALA A 452 -49.76 -16.31 -9.62
C ALA A 452 -50.19 -17.78 -9.59
N ARG A 453 -49.26 -18.69 -9.30
CA ARG A 453 -49.57 -20.11 -9.05
C ARG A 453 -49.24 -20.44 -7.60
N LEU A 454 -50.21 -20.99 -6.89
CA LEU A 454 -50.04 -21.33 -5.46
C LEU A 454 -49.45 -22.72 -5.25
N GLY A 455 -49.69 -23.62 -6.20
CA GLY A 455 -49.23 -25.00 -6.18
C GLY A 455 -50.25 -25.92 -6.86
N GLY A 456 -49.84 -27.12 -7.29
CA GLY A 456 -50.76 -28.06 -7.93
C GLY A 456 -51.44 -27.47 -9.18
N ASP A 457 -52.76 -27.55 -9.24
CA ASP A 457 -53.63 -27.03 -10.29
C ASP A 457 -54.29 -25.66 -9.96
N GLU A 458 -53.80 -24.99 -8.91
CA GLU A 458 -54.38 -23.74 -8.41
C GLU A 458 -53.62 -22.48 -8.87
N PHE A 459 -54.37 -21.54 -9.44
CA PHE A 459 -53.91 -20.24 -9.91
C PHE A 459 -54.71 -19.12 -9.26
N VAL A 460 -54.07 -17.97 -9.04
CA VAL A 460 -54.72 -16.75 -8.57
C VAL A 460 -54.64 -15.70 -9.66
N LEU A 461 -55.76 -15.02 -9.92
CA LEU A 461 -55.85 -13.87 -10.78
C LEU A 461 -56.13 -12.63 -9.92
N VAL A 462 -55.41 -11.54 -10.14
CA VAL A 462 -55.70 -10.22 -9.55
C VAL A 462 -55.99 -9.26 -10.69
N LEU A 463 -57.20 -8.73 -10.73
CA LEU A 463 -57.65 -7.78 -11.74
C LEU A 463 -57.77 -6.41 -11.08
N GLU A 464 -56.92 -5.47 -11.49
CA GLU A 464 -56.83 -4.13 -10.91
C GLU A 464 -57.64 -3.11 -11.73
N ASP A 465 -57.87 -1.93 -11.15
CA ASP A 465 -58.51 -0.75 -11.79
C ASP A 465 -59.90 -1.02 -12.38
N LEU A 466 -60.74 -1.77 -11.67
CA LEU A 466 -62.13 -2.01 -12.08
C LEU A 466 -63.03 -0.84 -11.63
N GLU A 467 -63.88 -0.32 -12.52
CA GLU A 467 -64.83 0.76 -12.19
C GLU A 467 -66.12 0.19 -11.61
N SER A 468 -66.54 -0.98 -12.11
CA SER A 468 -67.77 -1.65 -11.71
C SER A 468 -67.64 -3.17 -11.77
N THR A 469 -68.64 -3.88 -11.23
CA THR A 469 -68.69 -5.35 -11.32
C THR A 469 -68.97 -5.85 -12.74
N GLU A 470 -69.47 -5.01 -13.64
CA GLU A 470 -69.75 -5.38 -15.04
C GLU A 470 -68.46 -5.57 -15.85
N ASP A 471 -67.37 -4.90 -15.46
CA ASP A 471 -66.04 -5.05 -16.06
C ASP A 471 -65.49 -6.48 -15.89
N LEU A 472 -65.93 -7.18 -14.83
CA LEU A 472 -65.50 -8.52 -14.50
C LEU A 472 -66.03 -9.56 -15.52
N ASP A 473 -67.29 -9.41 -15.97
CA ASP A 473 -67.87 -10.32 -16.97
C ASP A 473 -67.07 -10.29 -18.28
N VAL A 474 -66.62 -9.10 -18.72
CA VAL A 474 -65.84 -8.91 -19.95
C VAL A 474 -64.44 -9.53 -19.82
N LEU A 475 -63.75 -9.25 -18.71
CA LEU A 475 -62.41 -9.79 -18.44
C LEU A 475 -62.41 -11.31 -18.31
N LEU A 476 -63.37 -11.86 -17.56
CA LEU A 476 -63.47 -13.31 -17.39
C LEU A 476 -63.94 -14.02 -18.66
N ALA A 477 -64.76 -13.39 -19.51
CA ALA A 477 -65.08 -13.96 -20.82
C ALA A 477 -63.82 -14.14 -21.69
N ARG A 478 -62.89 -13.17 -21.65
CA ARG A 478 -61.60 -13.25 -22.37
C ARG A 478 -60.71 -14.36 -21.82
N VAL A 479 -60.56 -14.45 -20.49
CA VAL A 479 -59.80 -15.53 -19.83
C VAL A 479 -60.39 -16.91 -20.18
N TRP A 480 -61.73 -17.03 -20.16
CA TRP A 480 -62.41 -18.28 -20.51
C TRP A 480 -62.21 -18.71 -21.97
N GLN A 481 -62.24 -17.76 -22.90
CA GLN A 481 -62.01 -18.03 -24.32
C GLN A 481 -60.59 -18.56 -24.55
N GLY A 482 -59.60 -18.00 -23.86
CA GLY A 482 -58.20 -18.49 -23.91
C GLY A 482 -58.04 -19.89 -23.34
N LEU A 483 -58.66 -20.18 -22.20
CA LEU A 483 -58.57 -21.50 -21.55
C LEU A 483 -59.26 -22.63 -22.34
N ARG A 484 -60.33 -22.33 -23.10
CA ARG A 484 -61.11 -23.35 -23.84
C ARG A 484 -60.48 -23.86 -25.13
N LEU A 485 -59.43 -23.21 -25.62
CA LEU A 485 -58.71 -23.69 -26.81
C LEU A 485 -58.13 -25.09 -26.54
N PRO A 486 -58.16 -26.04 -27.48
CA PRO A 486 -57.51 -27.34 -27.26
C PRO A 486 -56.01 -27.16 -26.96
N LEU A 487 -55.45 -27.89 -25.99
CA LEU A 487 -54.00 -28.00 -25.78
C LEU A 487 -53.47 -29.19 -26.59
N GLU A 488 -52.40 -28.99 -27.35
CA GLU A 488 -51.71 -30.06 -28.06
C GLU A 488 -50.42 -30.43 -27.31
N ILE A 489 -50.33 -31.69 -26.88
CA ILE A 489 -49.18 -32.26 -26.17
C ILE A 489 -48.94 -33.66 -26.72
N ASP A 490 -47.75 -33.91 -27.29
CA ASP A 490 -47.35 -35.20 -27.92
C ASP A 490 -48.44 -35.81 -28.81
N GLU A 491 -48.97 -35.01 -29.76
CA GLU A 491 -50.03 -35.38 -30.72
C GLU A 491 -51.44 -35.62 -30.12
N ALA A 492 -51.60 -35.57 -28.79
CA ALA A 492 -52.89 -35.65 -28.13
C ALA A 492 -53.51 -34.27 -27.90
N LYS A 493 -54.84 -34.16 -28.13
CA LYS A 493 -55.61 -32.93 -27.88
C LYS A 493 -56.34 -33.03 -26.56
N PHE A 494 -56.00 -32.14 -25.63
CA PHE A 494 -56.66 -32.01 -24.34
C PHE A 494 -57.60 -30.81 -24.34
N GLN A 495 -58.80 -31.00 -23.80
CA GLN A 495 -59.71 -29.90 -23.51
C GLN A 495 -59.87 -29.82 -21.99
N ILE A 496 -59.39 -28.73 -21.41
CA ILE A 496 -59.44 -28.50 -19.97
C ILE A 496 -60.55 -27.52 -19.65
N SER A 497 -61.14 -27.74 -18.50
CA SER A 497 -62.11 -26.86 -17.88
C SER A 497 -61.50 -26.27 -16.61
N ALA A 498 -62.07 -25.20 -16.09
CA ALA A 498 -61.63 -24.61 -14.82
C ALA A 498 -62.85 -24.19 -14.00
N SER A 499 -62.66 -24.07 -12.69
CA SER A 499 -63.60 -23.49 -11.74
C SER A 499 -62.95 -22.27 -11.11
N LEU A 500 -63.63 -21.13 -11.12
CA LEU A 500 -63.11 -19.86 -10.61
C LEU A 500 -64.04 -19.28 -9.54
N GLY A 501 -63.51 -18.82 -8.41
CA GLY A 501 -64.26 -18.02 -7.46
C GLY A 501 -63.63 -16.65 -7.33
N VAL A 502 -64.44 -15.58 -7.28
CA VAL A 502 -63.92 -14.20 -7.32
C VAL A 502 -64.42 -13.40 -6.13
N ALA A 503 -63.50 -12.82 -5.37
CA ALA A 503 -63.79 -11.84 -4.32
C ALA A 503 -63.43 -10.42 -4.80
N LEU A 504 -64.08 -9.40 -4.24
CA LEU A 504 -63.95 -8.02 -4.67
C LEU A 504 -63.57 -7.15 -3.48
N PHE A 505 -62.58 -6.29 -3.65
CA PHE A 505 -62.24 -5.24 -2.68
C PHE A 505 -62.86 -3.91 -3.13
N PRO A 506 -63.49 -3.13 -2.22
CA PRO A 506 -63.70 -3.39 -0.79
C PRO A 506 -65.03 -4.10 -0.46
N ILE A 507 -65.75 -4.64 -1.45
CA ILE A 507 -67.12 -5.17 -1.29
C ILE A 507 -67.18 -6.41 -0.38
N HIS A 508 -66.27 -7.37 -0.56
CA HIS A 508 -66.25 -8.66 0.12
C HIS A 508 -65.21 -8.74 1.26
N ALA A 509 -64.29 -7.78 1.34
CA ALA A 509 -63.32 -7.64 2.44
C ALA A 509 -62.87 -6.17 2.56
N GLN A 510 -62.64 -5.70 3.79
CA GLN A 510 -62.34 -4.28 4.05
C GLN A 510 -60.84 -3.95 4.21
N ALA A 511 -59.94 -4.92 4.43
CA ALA A 511 -58.55 -4.56 4.77
C ALA A 511 -57.41 -5.58 4.44
N SER A 512 -57.68 -6.78 3.93
CA SER A 512 -56.58 -7.76 3.72
C SER A 512 -56.75 -8.64 2.47
N GLY A 513 -55.65 -8.83 1.74
CA GLY A 513 -55.55 -9.74 0.59
C GLY A 513 -55.83 -11.20 0.95
N GLU A 514 -55.45 -11.64 2.15
CA GLU A 514 -55.73 -12.99 2.64
C GLU A 514 -57.25 -13.25 2.79
N GLN A 515 -57.99 -12.23 3.28
CA GLN A 515 -59.44 -12.33 3.40
C GLN A 515 -60.12 -12.44 2.04
N LEU A 516 -59.63 -11.72 1.03
CA LEU A 516 -60.12 -11.80 -0.34
C LEU A 516 -59.85 -13.18 -0.95
N LEU A 517 -58.62 -13.70 -0.81
CA LEU A 517 -58.25 -15.03 -1.29
C LEU A 517 -59.12 -16.12 -0.67
N ARG A 518 -59.38 -16.06 0.64
CA ARG A 518 -60.27 -17.01 1.32
C ARG A 518 -61.72 -16.94 0.81
N ARG A 519 -62.24 -15.73 0.56
CA ARG A 519 -63.60 -15.56 0.02
C ARG A 519 -63.69 -16.05 -1.43
N ALA A 520 -62.65 -15.81 -2.22
CA ALA A 520 -62.53 -16.30 -3.59
C ALA A 520 -62.50 -17.83 -3.63
N ASP A 521 -61.71 -18.47 -2.77
CA ASP A 521 -61.63 -19.92 -2.63
C ASP A 521 -62.99 -20.55 -2.24
N GLN A 522 -63.69 -19.96 -1.26
CA GLN A 522 -65.05 -20.40 -0.89
C GLN A 522 -66.03 -20.38 -2.08
N ALA A 523 -66.00 -19.31 -2.88
CA ALA A 523 -66.82 -19.18 -4.08
C ALA A 523 -66.42 -20.18 -5.18
N MET A 524 -65.13 -20.48 -5.30
CA MET A 524 -64.60 -21.46 -6.26
C MET A 524 -65.10 -22.87 -5.92
N TYR A 525 -65.05 -23.25 -4.65
CA TYR A 525 -65.52 -24.55 -4.19
C TYR A 525 -67.01 -24.77 -4.49
N GLN A 526 -67.85 -23.74 -4.34
CA GLN A 526 -69.27 -23.78 -4.69
C GLN A 526 -69.48 -24.07 -6.19
N VAL A 527 -68.67 -23.45 -7.05
CA VAL A 527 -68.66 -23.70 -8.51
C VAL A 527 -68.21 -25.13 -8.81
N LYS A 528 -67.17 -25.62 -8.12
CA LYS A 528 -66.62 -26.97 -8.29
C LYS A 528 -67.61 -28.06 -7.85
N ALA A 529 -68.37 -27.82 -6.78
CA ALA A 529 -69.42 -28.74 -6.30
C ALA A 529 -70.59 -28.91 -7.30
N GLN A 530 -70.86 -27.90 -8.13
CA GLN A 530 -71.96 -27.89 -9.11
C GLN A 530 -71.49 -28.11 -10.57
N LYS A 531 -70.28 -28.65 -10.76
CA LYS A 531 -69.59 -28.78 -12.07
C LYS A 531 -70.42 -29.35 -13.22
N ARG A 532 -71.40 -30.23 -12.97
CA ARG A 532 -72.27 -30.86 -14.00
C ARG A 532 -73.52 -30.04 -14.35
N GLN A 533 -73.91 -29.07 -13.53
CA GLN A 533 -75.14 -28.27 -13.68
C GLN A 533 -74.87 -26.76 -13.76
N ARG A 534 -73.61 -26.33 -13.71
CA ARG A 534 -73.23 -24.91 -13.72
C ARG A 534 -73.52 -24.24 -15.07
N THR A 535 -74.10 -23.04 -15.02
CA THR A 535 -74.31 -22.15 -16.18
C THR A 535 -73.15 -21.18 -16.39
N ARG A 536 -72.37 -20.88 -15.34
CA ARG A 536 -71.14 -20.07 -15.37
C ARG A 536 -69.97 -20.87 -14.78
N TRP A 537 -68.77 -20.62 -15.27
CA TRP A 537 -67.52 -21.24 -14.78
C TRP A 537 -66.92 -20.48 -13.58
N TRP A 538 -67.56 -19.39 -13.15
CA TRP A 538 -67.15 -18.57 -12.02
C TRP A 538 -68.33 -18.06 -11.18
N SER A 539 -68.06 -17.68 -9.92
CA SER A 539 -69.07 -17.06 -9.02
C SER A 539 -68.47 -16.03 -8.04
N LEU A 540 -69.33 -15.17 -7.48
CA LEU A 540 -69.01 -14.28 -6.34
C LEU A 540 -69.50 -14.91 -5.01
N PRO A 541 -68.88 -14.57 -3.86
CA PRO A 541 -69.38 -14.92 -2.54
C PRO A 541 -70.83 -14.46 -2.34
N SER A 542 -71.68 -15.30 -1.74
CA SER A 542 -73.06 -14.94 -1.42
C SER A 542 -73.13 -13.81 -0.38
N SER A 543 -73.79 -12.71 -0.74
CA SER A 543 -74.02 -11.53 0.11
C SER A 543 -75.25 -11.72 1.00
N SER A 544 -75.15 -12.59 2.01
CA SER A 544 -76.15 -12.68 3.09
C SER A 544 -75.48 -13.20 4.35
N GLY A 545 -75.46 -12.38 5.41
CA GLY A 545 -75.13 -12.83 6.74
C GLY A 545 -76.23 -13.72 7.27
N ASP A 546 -76.03 -15.03 7.21
CA ASP A 546 -76.69 -15.99 8.08
C ASP A 546 -75.65 -17.04 8.47
N ALA A 547 -75.46 -17.14 9.78
CA ALA A 547 -74.72 -18.21 10.41
C ALA A 547 -75.45 -19.53 10.15
N VAL A 548 -74.98 -20.29 9.17
CA VAL A 548 -75.27 -21.73 9.09
C VAL A 548 -74.01 -22.45 9.55
N GLU A 549 -74.05 -22.91 10.79
CA GLU A 549 -73.21 -24.00 11.28
C GLU A 549 -73.38 -25.20 10.34
N SER A 550 -72.45 -25.42 9.41
CA SER A 550 -72.29 -26.72 8.78
C SER A 550 -71.37 -27.56 9.66
N LYS A 551 -71.98 -28.36 10.55
CA LYS A 551 -71.33 -29.55 11.09
C LYS A 551 -71.02 -30.49 9.94
N ASP A 552 -69.83 -31.08 10.02
CA ASP A 552 -69.27 -32.15 9.18
C ASP A 552 -68.64 -31.75 7.83
N ALA A 553 -67.42 -31.21 7.91
CA ALA A 553 -66.36 -31.46 6.91
C ALA A 553 -65.00 -31.57 7.62
N HIS A 554 -64.36 -32.74 7.51
CA HIS A 554 -63.02 -32.99 8.06
C HIS A 554 -61.92 -32.24 7.27
N GLY A 555 -61.14 -31.41 7.98
CA GLY A 555 -59.71 -31.08 7.77
C GLY A 555 -59.41 -30.16 6.58
N VAL A 556 -58.98 -28.89 6.73
CA VAL A 556 -57.79 -28.38 7.41
C VAL A 556 -58.06 -26.89 7.73
N HIS A 557 -58.27 -26.55 9.00
CA HIS A 557 -58.09 -25.18 9.46
C HIS A 557 -56.59 -24.98 9.68
N GLU A 558 -55.90 -24.21 8.85
CA GLU A 558 -54.57 -23.70 9.20
C GLU A 558 -54.75 -22.71 10.35
N HIS A 559 -54.38 -23.14 11.55
CA HIS A 559 -54.33 -22.26 12.71
C HIS A 559 -53.08 -21.38 12.58
N PRO A 560 -53.20 -20.04 12.72
CA PRO A 560 -52.04 -19.17 12.66
C PRO A 560 -51.04 -19.55 13.76
N PRO A 561 -49.72 -19.39 13.53
CA PRO A 561 -48.71 -19.87 14.46
C PRO A 561 -48.65 -19.08 15.78
N TYR A 562 -49.35 -17.96 15.89
CA TYR A 562 -49.33 -17.05 17.05
C TYR A 562 -50.74 -16.56 17.40
N GLY A 563 -50.90 -16.00 18.61
CA GLY A 563 -52.17 -15.43 19.09
C GLY A 563 -53.02 -16.41 19.91
N GLU A 564 -54.20 -15.96 20.34
CA GLU A 564 -55.05 -16.69 21.30
C GLU A 564 -55.46 -18.09 20.83
N SER A 565 -55.71 -18.27 19.52
CA SER A 565 -56.04 -19.59 18.96
C SER A 565 -54.87 -20.57 19.06
N ALA A 566 -53.63 -20.11 18.85
CA ALA A 566 -52.45 -20.95 19.00
C ALA A 566 -52.20 -21.27 20.48
N ALA A 567 -52.39 -20.27 21.36
CA ALA A 567 -52.22 -20.42 22.80
C ALA A 567 -53.18 -21.47 23.39
N GLY A 568 -54.45 -21.45 22.97
CA GLY A 568 -55.47 -22.42 23.40
C GLY A 568 -55.15 -23.87 22.98
N LEU A 569 -54.53 -24.05 21.81
CA LEU A 569 -54.15 -25.37 21.29
C LEU A 569 -52.82 -25.88 21.88
N LEU A 570 -51.84 -25.01 22.09
CA LEU A 570 -50.52 -25.37 22.62
C LEU A 570 -50.53 -25.58 24.14
N GLY A 571 -51.39 -24.89 24.91
CA GLY A 571 -51.37 -24.93 26.38
C GLY A 571 -51.47 -26.34 27.01
N PRO A 572 -52.47 -27.16 26.64
CA PRO A 572 -52.55 -28.56 27.12
C PRO A 572 -51.42 -29.44 26.62
N TRP A 573 -50.95 -29.16 25.40
CA TRP A 573 -49.93 -29.95 24.71
C TRP A 573 -48.53 -29.71 25.28
N CYS A 574 -48.20 -28.47 25.62
CA CYS A 574 -46.96 -28.08 26.31
C CYS A 574 -46.82 -28.82 27.65
N ARG A 575 -47.90 -28.90 28.45
CA ARG A 575 -47.89 -29.63 29.74
C ARG A 575 -47.67 -31.14 29.57
N ALA A 576 -48.19 -31.73 28.49
CA ALA A 576 -48.04 -33.15 28.22
C ALA A 576 -46.63 -33.52 27.73
N LEU A 577 -45.97 -32.61 27.01
CA LEU A 577 -44.64 -32.84 26.43
C LEU A 577 -43.48 -32.47 27.36
N GLU A 578 -43.76 -31.74 28.44
CA GLU A 578 -42.76 -31.28 29.40
C GLU A 578 -41.89 -32.42 29.95
N SER A 579 -42.49 -33.59 30.23
CA SER A 579 -41.76 -34.77 30.74
C SER A 579 -40.95 -35.52 29.68
N GLN A 580 -41.24 -35.29 28.38
CA GLN A 580 -40.56 -35.94 27.26
C GLN A 580 -39.42 -35.09 26.68
N LEU A 581 -39.40 -33.79 26.95
CA LEU A 581 -38.38 -32.85 26.48
C LEU A 581 -36.93 -33.31 26.72
N PRO A 582 -36.54 -33.82 27.92
CA PRO A 582 -35.17 -34.27 28.14
C PRO A 582 -34.76 -35.41 27.20
N SER A 583 -35.65 -36.38 26.97
CA SER A 583 -35.38 -37.51 26.06
C SER A 583 -35.30 -37.05 24.61
N LEU A 584 -36.11 -36.06 24.21
CA LEU A 584 -36.09 -35.51 22.86
C LEU A 584 -34.78 -34.74 22.62
N VAL A 585 -34.33 -33.94 23.58
CA VAL A 585 -33.04 -33.22 23.51
C VAL A 585 -31.88 -34.20 23.42
N GLU A 586 -31.87 -35.27 24.22
CA GLU A 586 -30.83 -36.30 24.14
C GLU A 586 -30.84 -37.02 22.78
N GLY A 587 -32.01 -37.42 22.28
CA GLY A 587 -32.14 -38.03 20.96
C GLY A 587 -31.63 -37.10 19.85
N TYR A 588 -32.05 -35.84 19.88
CA TYR A 588 -31.61 -34.85 18.90
C TYR A 588 -30.10 -34.59 18.96
N TYR A 589 -29.52 -34.48 20.17
CA TYR A 589 -28.09 -34.31 20.34
C TYR A 589 -27.29 -35.51 19.79
N VAL A 590 -27.75 -36.74 20.07
CA VAL A 590 -27.14 -37.96 19.53
C VAL A 590 -27.22 -37.98 18.00
N ASP A 591 -28.35 -37.60 17.41
CA ASP A 591 -28.50 -37.51 15.97
C ASP A 591 -27.55 -36.48 15.36
N LEU A 592 -27.39 -35.30 15.98
CA LEU A 592 -26.40 -34.30 15.54
C LEU A 592 -24.96 -34.82 15.60
N MET A 593 -24.63 -35.68 16.56
CA MET A 593 -23.32 -36.33 16.65
C MET A 593 -23.07 -37.39 15.56
N THR A 594 -24.10 -37.81 14.82
CA THR A 594 -23.93 -38.72 13.66
C THR A 594 -23.61 -37.97 12.37
N HIS A 595 -23.87 -36.66 12.32
CA HIS A 595 -23.59 -35.84 11.15
C HIS A 595 -22.11 -35.45 11.10
N GLU A 596 -21.43 -35.74 9.99
CA GLU A 596 -19.96 -35.61 9.88
C GLU A 596 -19.43 -34.19 10.21
N GLY A 597 -20.12 -33.15 9.72
CA GLY A 597 -19.80 -31.74 10.01
C GLY A 597 -20.04 -31.34 11.46
N ALA A 598 -21.30 -31.36 11.91
CA ALA A 598 -21.69 -30.97 13.27
C ALA A 598 -20.94 -31.76 14.37
N ALA A 599 -20.65 -33.05 14.16
CA ALA A 599 -19.91 -33.86 15.11
C ALA A 599 -18.48 -33.34 15.38
N LYS A 600 -17.80 -32.78 14.36
CA LYS A 600 -16.45 -32.20 14.54
C LYS A 600 -16.48 -30.99 15.46
N LEU A 601 -17.48 -30.11 15.31
CA LEU A 601 -17.65 -28.93 16.14
C LEU A 601 -18.08 -29.29 17.57
N LEU A 602 -19.08 -30.17 17.71
CA LEU A 602 -19.56 -30.63 19.01
C LEU A 602 -18.50 -31.44 19.78
N GLY A 603 -17.68 -32.22 19.07
CA GLY A 603 -16.58 -32.99 19.66
C GLY A 603 -15.44 -32.14 20.21
N ALA A 604 -15.33 -30.87 19.78
CA ALA A 604 -14.34 -29.92 20.31
C ALA A 604 -14.80 -29.23 21.61
N LEU A 605 -16.05 -29.40 22.04
CA LEU A 605 -16.61 -28.75 23.21
C LEU A 605 -16.21 -29.44 24.52
N THR A 606 -16.22 -28.70 25.64
CA THR A 606 -16.02 -29.31 26.96
C THR A 606 -17.29 -30.01 27.45
N ALA A 607 -17.17 -30.84 28.49
CA ALA A 607 -18.33 -31.49 29.09
C ALA A 607 -19.37 -30.47 29.60
N ASP A 608 -18.91 -29.34 30.13
CA ASP A 608 -19.79 -28.27 30.62
C ASP A 608 -20.51 -27.56 29.47
N ASP A 609 -19.83 -27.34 28.34
CA ASP A 609 -20.43 -26.76 27.13
C ASP A 609 -21.52 -27.68 26.54
N VAL A 610 -21.29 -28.99 26.53
CA VAL A 610 -22.29 -29.97 26.08
C VAL A 610 -23.54 -29.90 26.96
N VAL A 611 -23.37 -29.81 28.28
CA VAL A 611 -24.49 -29.62 29.21
C VAL A 611 -25.21 -28.28 28.94
N ALA A 612 -24.46 -27.21 28.67
CA ALA A 612 -25.03 -25.90 28.35
C ALA A 612 -25.84 -25.91 27.05
N ILE A 613 -25.34 -26.57 25.99
CA ILE A 613 -26.06 -26.73 24.72
C ILE A 613 -27.36 -27.51 24.92
N LYS A 614 -27.32 -28.64 25.64
CA LYS A 614 -28.52 -29.42 25.94
C LYS A 614 -29.56 -28.61 26.71
N ARG A 615 -29.13 -27.79 27.69
CA ARG A 615 -30.03 -26.85 28.39
C ARG A 615 -30.62 -25.81 27.44
N ARG A 616 -29.82 -25.25 26.53
CA ARG A 616 -30.28 -24.25 25.55
C ARG A 616 -31.26 -24.87 24.55
N LEU A 617 -31.02 -26.09 24.06
CA LEU A 617 -31.94 -26.84 23.22
C LEU A 617 -33.27 -27.10 23.95
N SER A 618 -33.21 -27.55 25.21
CA SER A 618 -34.42 -27.74 26.04
C SER A 618 -35.22 -26.45 26.20
N TRP A 619 -34.53 -25.33 26.46
CA TRP A 619 -35.17 -24.01 26.55
C TRP A 619 -35.80 -23.57 25.22
N HIS A 620 -35.09 -23.77 24.10
CA HIS A 620 -35.57 -23.42 22.77
C HIS A 620 -36.84 -24.20 22.39
N LEU A 621 -36.88 -25.51 22.66
CA LEU A 621 -38.08 -26.32 22.42
C LEU A 621 -39.26 -25.87 23.28
N ARG A 622 -39.03 -25.47 24.54
CA ARG A 622 -40.07 -24.87 25.39
C ARG A 622 -40.57 -23.54 24.82
N LEU A 623 -39.67 -22.73 24.26
CA LEU A 623 -40.05 -21.47 23.63
C LEU A 623 -40.98 -21.73 22.43
N LEU A 624 -40.62 -22.66 21.54
CA LEU A 624 -41.46 -23.03 20.39
C LEU A 624 -42.84 -23.56 20.81
N LEU A 625 -42.92 -24.28 21.93
CA LEU A 625 -44.16 -24.80 22.51
C LEU A 625 -44.94 -23.78 23.35
N SER A 626 -44.35 -22.61 23.62
CA SER A 626 -44.94 -21.61 24.51
C SER A 626 -46.24 -21.03 23.94
N PRO A 627 -47.36 -21.08 24.68
CA PRO A 627 -48.62 -20.47 24.27
C PRO A 627 -48.52 -18.95 24.06
N GLU A 628 -47.65 -18.29 24.82
CA GLU A 628 -47.51 -16.83 24.88
C GLU A 628 -46.48 -16.28 23.89
N LEU A 629 -45.78 -17.14 23.14
CA LEU A 629 -44.80 -16.69 22.16
C LEU A 629 -45.48 -15.83 21.08
N ASP A 630 -44.95 -14.63 20.86
CA ASP A 630 -45.33 -13.73 19.78
C ASP A 630 -44.31 -13.76 18.62
N LEU A 631 -44.69 -13.14 17.49
CA LEU A 631 -43.89 -13.11 16.26
C LEU A 631 -42.54 -12.41 16.45
N ASP A 632 -42.55 -11.24 17.08
CA ASP A 632 -41.38 -10.37 17.20
C ASP A 632 -40.33 -10.98 18.13
N THR A 633 -40.77 -11.52 19.27
CA THR A 633 -39.92 -12.27 20.20
C THR A 633 -39.33 -13.50 19.53
N HIS A 634 -40.12 -14.25 18.75
CA HIS A 634 -39.61 -15.42 18.03
C HIS A 634 -38.55 -15.01 16.99
N ARG A 635 -38.83 -13.98 16.18
CA ARG A 635 -37.92 -13.46 15.16
C ARG A 635 -36.61 -12.97 15.75
N ALA A 636 -36.67 -12.20 16.85
CA ALA A 636 -35.46 -11.71 17.51
C ALA A 636 -34.57 -12.86 18.02
N ARG A 637 -35.18 -13.91 18.59
CA ARG A 637 -34.45 -15.10 19.05
C ARG A 637 -33.88 -15.93 17.90
N ALA A 638 -34.67 -16.15 16.85
CA ALA A 638 -34.22 -16.84 15.64
C ALA A 638 -33.02 -16.13 15.01
N THR A 639 -33.09 -14.81 14.87
CA THR A 639 -32.00 -13.97 14.34
C THR A 639 -30.74 -14.13 15.21
N GLN A 640 -30.88 -14.01 16.54
CA GLN A 640 -29.76 -14.20 17.47
C GLN A 640 -29.13 -15.59 17.36
N SER A 641 -29.94 -16.65 17.24
CA SER A 641 -29.46 -18.02 17.05
C SER A 641 -28.74 -18.19 15.72
N GLY A 642 -29.27 -17.63 14.62
CA GLY A 642 -28.64 -17.66 13.29
C GLY A 642 -27.26 -17.02 13.30
N PHE A 643 -27.13 -15.83 13.90
CA PHE A 643 -25.83 -15.22 14.13
C PHE A 643 -24.89 -16.13 14.93
N PHE A 644 -25.36 -16.68 16.06
CA PHE A 644 -24.56 -17.55 16.92
C PHE A 644 -24.06 -18.80 16.18
N TYR A 645 -24.91 -19.44 15.39
CA TYR A 645 -24.55 -20.61 14.59
C TYR A 645 -23.50 -20.27 13.54
N ALA A 646 -23.69 -19.21 12.75
CA ALA A 646 -22.69 -18.78 11.77
C ALA A 646 -21.36 -18.38 12.42
N ALA A 647 -21.39 -17.74 13.60
CA ALA A 647 -20.18 -17.36 14.32
C ALA A 647 -19.41 -18.56 14.90
N CYS A 648 -20.14 -19.60 15.32
CA CYS A 648 -19.55 -20.90 15.68
C CYS A 648 -18.99 -21.67 14.47
N GLY A 649 -19.33 -21.26 13.24
CA GLY A 649 -18.92 -21.96 12.02
C GLY A 649 -19.83 -23.13 11.65
N VAL A 650 -21.11 -23.07 12.03
CA VAL A 650 -22.14 -24.00 11.54
C VAL A 650 -22.52 -23.60 10.11
N GLU A 651 -22.44 -24.54 9.18
CA GLU A 651 -22.80 -24.34 7.77
C GLU A 651 -24.33 -24.31 7.57
N GLU A 652 -24.82 -23.56 6.57
CA GLU A 652 -26.27 -23.46 6.27
C GLU A 652 -26.89 -24.85 6.03
N VAL A 653 -26.17 -25.73 5.34
CA VAL A 653 -26.62 -27.10 5.04
C VAL A 653 -26.83 -27.90 6.34
N TRP A 654 -25.92 -27.75 7.32
CA TRP A 654 -26.02 -28.48 8.59
C TRP A 654 -27.19 -27.97 9.43
N LEU A 655 -27.46 -26.66 9.38
CA LEU A 655 -28.64 -26.09 10.04
C LEU A 655 -29.94 -26.62 9.42
N LEU A 656 -30.03 -26.65 8.09
CA LEU A 656 -31.18 -27.19 7.37
C LEU A 656 -31.44 -28.65 7.73
N GLU A 657 -30.41 -29.49 7.67
CA GLU A 657 -30.50 -30.90 8.06
C GLU A 657 -30.87 -31.06 9.53
N GLY A 658 -30.27 -30.27 10.43
CA GLY A 658 -30.60 -30.26 11.85
C GLY A 658 -32.06 -29.90 12.11
N ILE A 659 -32.61 -28.92 11.40
CA ILE A 659 -34.02 -28.53 11.53
C ILE A 659 -34.95 -29.62 10.97
N GLU A 660 -34.61 -30.25 9.85
CA GLU A 660 -35.36 -31.37 9.29
C GLU A 660 -35.37 -32.58 10.23
N ARG A 661 -34.23 -32.91 10.86
CA ARG A 661 -34.15 -33.94 11.91
C ARG A 661 -35.03 -33.61 13.12
N LEU A 662 -35.01 -32.35 13.55
CA LEU A 662 -35.86 -31.91 14.66
C LEU A 662 -37.35 -32.01 14.29
N ARG A 663 -37.71 -31.66 13.06
CA ARG A 663 -39.07 -31.83 12.50
C ARG A 663 -39.51 -33.29 12.53
N ASP A 664 -38.64 -34.20 12.08
CA ASP A 664 -38.93 -35.64 12.04
C ASP A 664 -39.07 -36.22 13.45
N LEU A 665 -38.23 -35.80 14.41
CA LEU A 665 -38.34 -36.16 15.82
C LEU A 665 -39.66 -35.69 16.43
N PHE A 666 -40.08 -34.45 16.15
CA PHE A 666 -41.42 -33.99 16.51
C PHE A 666 -42.49 -34.88 15.87
N GLY A 667 -42.35 -35.26 14.61
CA GLY A 667 -43.25 -36.20 13.94
C GLY A 667 -43.35 -37.57 14.64
N VAL A 668 -42.24 -38.12 15.09
CA VAL A 668 -42.15 -39.46 15.72
C VAL A 668 -42.64 -39.45 17.18
N VAL A 669 -42.12 -38.55 18.00
CA VAL A 669 -42.46 -38.48 19.44
C VAL A 669 -43.94 -38.15 19.63
N LEU A 670 -44.49 -37.33 18.74
CA LEU A 670 -45.86 -36.82 18.83
C LEU A 670 -46.89 -37.66 18.07
N ALA A 671 -46.47 -38.67 17.30
CA ALA A 671 -47.36 -39.63 16.64
C ALA A 671 -47.79 -40.80 17.55
N SER A 672 -47.36 -40.84 18.82
CA SER A 672 -47.80 -41.84 19.79
C SER A 672 -49.31 -41.68 20.13
N ASP A 673 -50.01 -42.78 20.43
CA ASP A 673 -51.49 -42.90 20.57
C ASP A 673 -52.17 -41.89 21.54
N ALA A 674 -51.42 -41.14 22.34
CA ALA A 674 -51.92 -40.16 23.30
C ALA A 674 -52.36 -38.81 22.69
N HIS A 675 -52.02 -38.51 21.42
CA HIS A 675 -52.23 -37.19 20.82
C HIS A 675 -52.90 -37.26 19.44
N ARG A 676 -54.19 -37.64 19.39
CA ARG A 676 -54.99 -37.68 18.14
C ARG A 676 -55.16 -36.32 17.44
N ASP A 677 -54.88 -35.22 18.12
CA ASP A 677 -55.00 -33.87 17.57
C ASP A 677 -53.68 -33.40 16.93
N ARG A 678 -53.64 -33.28 15.60
CA ARG A 678 -52.46 -32.86 14.83
C ARG A 678 -52.31 -31.34 14.70
N ARG A 679 -53.28 -30.55 15.16
CA ARG A 679 -53.27 -29.08 15.01
C ARG A 679 -52.15 -28.39 15.80
N PRO A 680 -51.85 -28.76 17.06
CA PRO A 680 -50.70 -28.20 17.78
C PRO A 680 -49.36 -28.47 17.08
N LEU A 681 -49.20 -29.67 16.49
CA LEU A 681 -48.03 -30.01 15.68
C LEU A 681 -47.89 -29.09 14.47
N SER A 682 -48.99 -28.83 13.73
CA SER A 682 -48.94 -27.91 12.58
C SER A 682 -48.46 -26.50 12.96
N ILE A 683 -48.86 -25.98 14.13
CA ILE A 683 -48.41 -24.68 14.65
C ILE A 683 -46.91 -24.69 14.93
N VAL A 684 -46.39 -25.73 15.60
CA VAL A 684 -44.95 -25.85 15.89
C VAL A 684 -44.13 -25.98 14.61
N LEU A 685 -44.62 -26.73 13.63
CA LEU A 685 -43.95 -26.86 12.33
C LEU A 685 -43.93 -25.54 11.54
N GLN A 686 -45.01 -24.76 11.60
CA GLN A 686 -45.03 -23.41 11.01
C GLN A 686 -44.04 -22.47 11.72
N ARG A 687 -43.99 -22.49 13.06
CA ARG A 687 -42.99 -21.72 13.83
C ARG A 687 -41.56 -22.12 13.43
N LEU A 688 -41.27 -23.41 13.37
CA LEU A 688 -39.95 -23.93 12.99
C LEU A 688 -39.57 -23.53 11.55
N ALA A 689 -40.53 -23.51 10.62
CA ALA A 689 -40.30 -23.05 9.24
C ALA A 689 -39.99 -21.55 9.14
N LEU A 690 -40.66 -20.71 9.94
CA LEU A 690 -40.36 -19.27 10.05
C LEU A 690 -38.99 -19.03 10.68
N GLU A 691 -38.68 -19.74 11.76
CA GLU A 691 -37.37 -19.66 12.43
C GLU A 691 -36.23 -20.01 11.48
N ARG A 692 -36.36 -21.10 10.72
CA ARG A 692 -35.40 -21.51 9.70
C ARG A 692 -35.08 -20.37 8.74
N GLN A 693 -36.10 -19.65 8.27
CA GLN A 693 -35.90 -18.52 7.36
C GLN A 693 -35.09 -17.40 8.02
N TRP A 694 -35.48 -16.96 9.22
CA TRP A 694 -34.78 -15.87 9.91
C TRP A 694 -33.37 -16.23 10.37
N GLN A 695 -33.12 -17.48 10.74
CA GLN A 695 -31.79 -17.97 11.06
C GLN A 695 -30.88 -17.89 9.83
N LEU A 696 -31.32 -18.41 8.68
CA LEU A 696 -30.56 -18.34 7.42
C LEU A 696 -30.32 -16.90 6.96
N GLU A 697 -31.35 -16.03 7.05
CA GLU A 697 -31.20 -14.60 6.75
C GLU A 697 -30.11 -13.96 7.63
N SER A 698 -30.09 -14.29 8.93
CA SER A 698 -29.07 -13.78 9.85
C SER A 698 -27.66 -14.32 9.59
N MET A 699 -27.54 -15.60 9.20
CA MET A 699 -26.24 -16.19 8.82
C MET A 699 -25.65 -15.48 7.60
N ARG A 700 -26.48 -15.20 6.59
CA ARG A 700 -26.08 -14.49 5.37
C ARG A 700 -25.74 -13.02 5.61
N GLU A 701 -26.44 -12.36 6.54
CA GLU A 701 -26.08 -10.99 6.96
C GLU A 701 -24.67 -10.95 7.58
N LEU A 702 -24.33 -11.92 8.42
CA LEU A 702 -22.98 -12.02 8.98
C LEU A 702 -21.92 -12.22 7.89
N GLN A 703 -22.21 -13.04 6.89
CA GLN A 703 -21.31 -13.22 5.74
C GLN A 703 -21.13 -11.90 4.96
N ARG A 704 -22.20 -11.11 4.77
CA ARG A 704 -22.09 -9.77 4.16
C ARG A 704 -21.23 -8.82 4.98
N HIS A 705 -21.33 -8.85 6.31
CA HIS A 705 -20.47 -8.06 7.19
C HIS A 705 -18.98 -8.43 7.06
N ARG A 706 -18.65 -9.72 6.92
CA ARG A 706 -17.26 -10.17 6.67
C ARG A 706 -16.71 -9.62 5.35
N VAL A 707 -17.51 -9.66 4.27
CA VAL A 707 -17.12 -9.11 2.96
C VAL A 707 -16.90 -7.60 3.04
N ALA A 708 -17.79 -6.87 3.73
CA ALA A 708 -17.63 -5.43 3.95
C ALA A 708 -16.37 -5.11 4.78
N LEU A 709 -16.04 -5.94 5.77
CA LEU A 709 -14.82 -5.80 6.57
C LEU A 709 -13.56 -5.96 5.71
N LEU A 710 -13.52 -6.97 4.83
CA LEU A 710 -12.42 -7.18 3.89
C LEU A 710 -12.23 -5.98 2.95
N ALA A 711 -13.31 -5.38 2.45
CA ALA A 711 -13.23 -4.19 1.62
C ALA A 711 -12.56 -3.01 2.37
N ARG A 712 -12.90 -2.82 3.65
CA ARG A 712 -12.27 -1.80 4.51
C ARG A 712 -10.79 -2.09 4.77
N LEU A 713 -10.45 -3.35 5.05
CA LEU A 713 -9.05 -3.77 5.24
C LEU A 713 -8.24 -3.57 3.96
N ASN A 714 -8.81 -3.90 2.80
CA ASN A 714 -8.18 -3.67 1.51
C ASN A 714 -7.95 -2.16 1.29
N ALA A 715 -8.94 -1.31 1.54
CA ALA A 715 -8.76 0.14 1.43
C ALA A 715 -7.62 0.66 2.33
N LEU A 716 -7.55 0.19 3.58
CA LEU A 716 -6.46 0.55 4.49
C LEU A 716 -5.09 0.03 4.01
N ALA A 717 -5.03 -1.21 3.53
CA ALA A 717 -3.81 -1.82 3.00
C ALA A 717 -3.16 -0.97 1.90
N TRP A 718 -3.97 -0.22 1.14
CA TRP A 718 -3.52 0.69 0.09
C TRP A 718 -3.29 2.12 0.58
N ALA A 719 -4.08 2.61 1.54
CA ALA A 719 -3.98 3.98 2.04
C ALA A 719 -2.87 4.19 3.07
N ALA A 720 -2.45 3.15 3.80
CA ALA A 720 -1.47 3.30 4.87
C ALA A 720 -0.08 3.70 4.34
N GLU A 721 0.48 4.80 4.83
CA GLU A 721 1.79 5.31 4.40
C GLU A 721 2.97 4.64 5.12
N GLY A 722 2.69 3.96 6.24
CA GLY A 722 3.71 3.30 7.05
C GLY A 722 3.22 2.06 7.79
N TYR A 723 4.18 1.27 8.28
CA TYR A 723 3.92 -0.02 8.93
C TYR A 723 3.02 0.14 10.17
N LEU A 724 3.30 1.15 11.00
CA LEU A 724 2.55 1.41 12.23
C LEU A 724 1.08 1.75 11.95
N ALA A 725 0.85 2.64 10.98
CA ALA A 725 -0.49 3.04 10.54
C ALA A 725 -1.27 1.83 9.99
N LEU A 726 -0.60 0.96 9.22
CA LEU A 726 -1.19 -0.27 8.72
C LEU A 726 -1.60 -1.20 9.87
N ILE A 727 -0.67 -1.61 10.75
CA ILE A 727 -0.97 -2.61 11.79
C ILE A 727 -2.01 -2.10 12.79
N GLN A 728 -2.00 -0.80 13.11
CA GLN A 728 -2.98 -0.21 14.01
C GLN A 728 -4.36 -0.14 13.37
N GLY A 729 -4.47 0.38 12.14
CA GLY A 729 -5.75 0.42 11.45
C GLY A 729 -6.34 -0.97 11.21
N VAL A 730 -5.50 -1.99 10.99
CA VAL A 730 -5.94 -3.38 10.81
C VAL A 730 -6.62 -3.90 12.07
N VAL A 731 -5.99 -3.74 13.24
CA VAL A 731 -6.59 -4.22 14.50
C VAL A 731 -7.87 -3.44 14.84
N ASP A 732 -7.92 -2.14 14.55
CA ASP A 732 -9.11 -1.32 14.81
C ASP A 732 -10.29 -1.69 13.90
N ILE A 733 -10.04 -1.93 12.61
CA ILE A 733 -11.07 -2.41 11.69
C ILE A 733 -11.55 -3.79 12.14
N LEU A 734 -10.64 -4.74 12.40
CA LEU A 734 -11.00 -6.10 12.79
C LEU A 734 -11.82 -6.13 14.09
N ALA A 735 -11.44 -5.34 15.09
CA ALA A 735 -12.17 -5.26 16.37
C ALA A 735 -13.56 -4.63 16.26
N SER A 736 -13.89 -3.96 15.14
CA SER A 736 -15.26 -3.47 14.89
C SER A 736 -16.25 -4.56 14.47
N HIS A 737 -15.78 -5.80 14.22
CA HIS A 737 -16.62 -6.91 13.78
C HIS A 737 -17.07 -7.80 14.95
N ASP A 738 -18.36 -8.13 15.05
CA ASP A 738 -18.95 -8.81 16.22
C ASP A 738 -18.38 -10.21 16.53
N GLU A 739 -17.82 -10.89 15.52
CA GLU A 739 -17.14 -12.18 15.69
C GLU A 739 -15.75 -12.07 16.32
N ILE A 740 -15.10 -10.92 16.18
CA ILE A 740 -13.73 -10.67 16.64
C ILE A 740 -13.82 -9.95 17.98
N MET A 741 -13.65 -10.69 19.07
CA MET A 741 -13.65 -10.12 20.42
C MET A 741 -12.41 -9.28 20.68
N ALA A 742 -11.27 -9.74 20.16
CA ALA A 742 -10.00 -9.04 20.26
C ALA A 742 -9.07 -9.51 19.13
N CYS A 743 -8.08 -8.69 18.80
CA CYS A 743 -7.02 -9.06 17.89
C CYS A 743 -5.72 -8.35 18.24
N ALA A 744 -4.61 -8.93 17.80
CA ALA A 744 -3.28 -8.38 18.08
C ALA A 744 -2.29 -8.73 16.97
N VAL A 745 -1.34 -7.83 16.73
CA VAL A 745 -0.21 -8.03 15.82
C VAL A 745 1.07 -8.02 16.65
N GLY A 746 1.93 -9.02 16.45
CA GLY A 746 3.22 -9.09 17.14
C GLY A 746 4.25 -9.94 16.41
N ARG A 747 5.48 -9.92 16.93
CA ARG A 747 6.60 -10.73 16.45
C ARG A 747 7.53 -11.07 17.63
N PRO A 748 8.34 -12.13 17.53
CA PRO A 748 9.25 -12.49 18.60
C PRO A 748 10.46 -11.54 18.70
N GLU A 749 10.88 -11.29 19.93
CA GLU A 749 12.16 -10.67 20.27
C GLU A 749 13.32 -11.62 19.97
N THR A 750 14.56 -11.13 20.11
CA THR A 750 15.79 -11.94 20.03
C THR A 750 15.81 -13.11 21.02
N SER A 751 15.10 -12.98 22.14
CA SER A 751 14.91 -14.04 23.15
C SER A 751 13.96 -15.17 22.70
N GLY A 752 13.21 -14.97 21.60
CA GLY A 752 12.16 -15.89 21.16
C GLY A 752 10.82 -15.71 21.88
N ARG A 753 10.69 -14.72 22.77
CA ARG A 753 9.41 -14.34 23.40
C ARG A 753 8.62 -13.41 22.48
N PHE A 754 7.31 -13.62 22.38
CA PHE A 754 6.42 -12.84 21.53
C PHE A 754 6.11 -11.47 22.16
N THR A 755 6.29 -10.41 21.37
CA THR A 755 5.95 -9.04 21.77
C THR A 755 4.95 -8.47 20.77
N TYR A 756 3.90 -7.85 21.32
CA TYR A 756 2.78 -7.32 20.54
C TYR A 756 2.96 -5.82 20.34
N GLU A 757 2.85 -5.39 19.08
CA GLU A 757 3.04 -4.00 18.64
C GLU A 757 1.70 -3.28 18.49
N ALA A 758 0.61 -3.98 18.13
CA ALA A 758 -0.73 -3.42 18.04
C ALA A 758 -1.77 -4.38 18.63
N VAL A 759 -2.74 -3.85 19.38
CA VAL A 759 -3.78 -4.62 20.07
C VAL A 759 -5.09 -3.86 20.01
N ALA A 760 -6.18 -4.56 19.71
CA ALA A 760 -7.53 -4.04 19.83
C ALA A 760 -8.46 -5.04 20.53
N GLY A 761 -9.42 -4.52 21.28
CA GLY A 761 -10.33 -5.29 22.12
C GLY A 761 -9.84 -5.44 23.58
N LYS A 762 -10.73 -5.15 24.52
CA LYS A 762 -10.42 -5.11 25.96
C LYS A 762 -9.90 -6.45 26.51
N ALA A 763 -10.47 -7.56 26.05
CA ALA A 763 -10.14 -8.90 26.55
C ALA A 763 -8.66 -9.26 26.37
N PHE A 764 -8.06 -8.96 25.21
CA PHE A 764 -6.65 -9.30 24.98
C PHE A 764 -5.69 -8.30 25.66
N ALA A 765 -6.07 -7.03 25.78
CA ALA A 765 -5.30 -6.08 26.60
C ALA A 765 -5.25 -6.51 28.08
N ASP A 766 -6.36 -6.99 28.64
CA ASP A 766 -6.40 -7.54 30.00
C ASP A 766 -5.57 -8.83 30.12
N TYR A 767 -5.57 -9.66 29.08
CA TYR A 767 -4.73 -10.86 29.01
C TYR A 767 -3.23 -10.52 29.01
N LEU A 768 -2.79 -9.55 28.20
CA LEU A 768 -1.39 -9.13 28.18
C LEU A 768 -0.97 -8.50 29.51
N ARG A 769 -1.86 -7.77 30.20
CA ARG A 769 -1.61 -7.28 31.57
C ARG A 769 -1.40 -8.44 32.55
N ALA A 770 -2.25 -9.46 32.50
CA ALA A 770 -2.10 -10.66 33.35
C ALA A 770 -0.77 -11.38 33.09
N MET A 771 -0.27 -11.36 31.84
CA MET A 771 1.03 -11.92 31.48
C MET A 771 2.20 -11.09 32.06
N GLU A 772 2.11 -9.75 32.05
CA GLU A 772 3.16 -8.88 32.62
C GLU A 772 3.32 -9.05 34.13
N ILE A 773 2.22 -9.24 34.87
CA ILE A 773 2.23 -9.48 36.32
C ILE A 773 2.48 -10.94 36.71
N GLY A 774 2.68 -11.83 35.73
CA GLY A 774 3.02 -13.24 35.96
C GLY A 774 1.85 -14.17 36.30
N GLU A 775 0.59 -13.76 36.06
CA GLU A 775 -0.60 -14.61 36.25
C GLU A 775 -0.79 -15.67 35.16
N THR A 776 -0.17 -15.50 33.98
CA THR A 776 -0.22 -16.46 32.87
C THR A 776 1.14 -16.62 32.20
N ALA A 777 1.36 -17.77 31.55
CA ALA A 777 2.62 -18.08 30.89
C ALA A 777 2.90 -17.12 29.71
N PRO A 778 4.16 -16.75 29.45
CA PRO A 778 4.51 -15.97 28.27
C PRO A 778 4.28 -16.77 26.99
N ILE A 779 4.12 -16.07 25.87
CA ILE A 779 3.99 -16.69 24.56
C ILE A 779 5.39 -16.74 23.92
N GLY A 780 5.84 -17.93 23.53
CA GLY A 780 7.16 -18.16 22.94
C GLY A 780 7.10 -18.70 21.51
N VAL A 781 8.26 -18.84 20.87
CA VAL A 781 8.38 -19.48 19.55
C VAL A 781 9.21 -20.77 19.56
N SER A 782 9.78 -21.19 20.70
CA SER A 782 10.54 -22.44 20.78
C SER A 782 9.62 -23.67 20.71
N ALA A 783 9.94 -24.65 19.86
CA ALA A 783 9.20 -25.92 19.82
C ALA A 783 9.45 -26.78 21.07
N GLU A 784 10.55 -26.54 21.78
CA GLU A 784 10.98 -27.32 22.95
C GLU A 784 10.34 -26.82 24.26
N SER A 785 9.76 -25.61 24.26
CA SER A 785 9.06 -25.07 25.42
C SER A 785 7.54 -25.19 25.29
N PRO A 786 6.81 -25.44 26.40
CA PRO A 786 5.34 -25.40 26.41
C PRO A 786 4.80 -24.06 25.90
N GLU A 787 5.54 -22.97 26.13
CA GLU A 787 5.20 -21.60 25.74
C GLU A 787 5.18 -21.39 24.21
N GLY A 788 5.95 -22.16 23.45
CA GLY A 788 5.88 -22.14 21.98
C GLY A 788 4.93 -23.17 21.38
N GLY A 789 4.19 -23.89 22.24
CA GLY A 789 3.15 -24.81 21.85
C GLY A 789 1.88 -24.14 21.32
N GLY A 790 1.64 -22.86 21.64
CA GLY A 790 0.42 -22.13 21.26
C GLY A 790 0.32 -21.73 19.77
N PRO A 791 -0.87 -21.29 19.30
CA PRO A 791 -1.12 -20.96 17.89
C PRO A 791 -0.13 -19.95 17.30
N SER A 792 0.20 -18.86 18.00
CA SER A 792 1.10 -17.81 17.49
C SER A 792 2.53 -18.32 17.30
N GLY A 793 3.06 -19.10 18.26
CA GLY A 793 4.39 -19.71 18.15
C GLY A 793 4.48 -20.72 17.01
N ARG A 794 3.45 -21.56 16.83
CA ARG A 794 3.36 -22.49 15.70
C ARG A 794 3.22 -21.76 14.35
N ALA A 795 2.44 -20.70 14.28
CA ALA A 795 2.25 -19.92 13.06
C ALA A 795 3.56 -19.27 12.61
N TRP A 796 4.32 -18.70 13.55
CA TRP A 796 5.65 -18.16 13.28
C TRP A 796 6.61 -19.23 12.73
N ARG A 797 6.68 -20.40 13.35
CA ARG A 797 7.60 -21.47 12.91
C ARG A 797 7.23 -22.09 11.56
N THR A 798 5.93 -22.28 11.32
CA THR A 798 5.44 -23.02 10.15
C THR A 798 5.13 -22.14 8.95
N ALA A 799 5.00 -20.82 9.15
CA ALA A 799 4.49 -19.87 8.15
C ALA A 799 3.10 -20.27 7.59
N THR A 800 2.31 -21.02 8.37
CA THR A 800 0.94 -21.43 8.04
C THR A 800 -0.05 -20.93 9.08
N ILE A 801 -1.31 -20.71 8.67
CA ILE A 801 -2.38 -20.29 9.58
C ILE A 801 -2.64 -21.40 10.60
N GLN A 802 -2.67 -21.04 11.88
CA GLN A 802 -2.90 -21.96 12.99
C GLN A 802 -4.21 -21.62 13.68
N ARG A 803 -5.02 -22.62 14.04
CA ARG A 803 -6.35 -22.43 14.62
C ARG A 803 -6.48 -23.22 15.92
N CYS A 804 -7.25 -22.68 16.86
CA CYS A 804 -7.70 -23.33 18.08
C CYS A 804 -9.22 -23.22 18.13
N ALA A 805 -9.92 -24.35 17.99
CA ALA A 805 -11.38 -24.40 17.98
C ALA A 805 -12.01 -24.06 19.35
N HIS A 806 -11.33 -24.44 20.43
CA HIS A 806 -11.81 -24.24 21.79
C HIS A 806 -10.67 -24.36 22.84
N PHE A 807 -10.39 -23.28 23.58
CA PHE A 807 -9.29 -23.22 24.56
C PHE A 807 -9.47 -24.21 25.72
N GLY A 808 -10.73 -24.45 26.13
CA GLY A 808 -11.06 -25.32 27.25
C GLY A 808 -10.74 -26.81 27.01
N SER A 809 -10.73 -27.25 25.75
CA SER A 809 -10.53 -28.66 25.37
C SER A 809 -9.19 -28.89 24.66
N ASP A 810 -8.60 -27.88 24.03
CA ASP A 810 -7.32 -27.98 23.34
C ASP A 810 -6.16 -28.23 24.35
N PRO A 811 -5.41 -29.35 24.23
CA PRO A 811 -4.27 -29.64 25.09
C PRO A 811 -3.12 -28.63 24.95
N ALA A 812 -2.96 -27.99 23.79
CA ALA A 812 -1.91 -27.00 23.58
C ALA A 812 -2.15 -25.70 24.35
N MET A 813 -3.39 -25.47 24.83
CA MET A 813 -3.77 -24.22 25.50
C MET A 813 -3.70 -24.27 27.03
N VAL A 814 -3.23 -25.37 27.64
CA VAL A 814 -3.21 -25.56 29.10
C VAL A 814 -2.57 -24.39 29.86
N GLY A 815 -1.45 -23.84 29.38
CA GLY A 815 -0.75 -22.73 30.05
C GLY A 815 -1.50 -21.39 30.05
N TRP A 816 -2.51 -21.24 29.20
CA TRP A 816 -3.24 -19.99 28.99
C TRP A 816 -4.76 -20.10 29.20
N ARG A 817 -5.27 -21.34 29.34
CA ARG A 817 -6.69 -21.68 29.37
C ARG A 817 -7.48 -20.90 30.40
N ASP A 818 -7.06 -20.93 31.66
CA ASP A 818 -7.85 -20.39 32.77
C ASP A 818 -8.04 -18.87 32.65
N VAL A 819 -6.97 -18.15 32.30
CA VAL A 819 -7.02 -16.70 32.10
C VAL A 819 -7.80 -16.33 30.85
N ALA A 820 -7.58 -17.03 29.73
CA ALA A 820 -8.28 -16.78 28.47
C ALA A 820 -9.81 -17.00 28.61
N MET A 821 -10.22 -18.13 29.19
CA MET A 821 -11.64 -18.46 29.38
C MET A 821 -12.32 -17.48 30.35
N ARG A 822 -11.64 -17.05 31.42
CA ARG A 822 -12.15 -16.04 32.36
C ARG A 822 -12.37 -14.67 31.69
N LEU A 823 -11.59 -14.34 30.67
CA LEU A 823 -11.74 -13.12 29.87
C LEU A 823 -12.70 -13.27 28.68
N GLY A 824 -13.32 -14.45 28.52
CA GLY A 824 -14.30 -14.74 27.47
C GLY A 824 -13.71 -15.17 26.12
N VAL A 825 -12.39 -15.43 26.05
CA VAL A 825 -11.74 -15.95 24.86
C VAL A 825 -11.96 -17.46 24.79
N VAL A 826 -12.69 -17.90 23.77
CA VAL A 826 -13.08 -19.30 23.59
C VAL A 826 -12.30 -19.96 22.47
N SER A 827 -12.08 -19.26 21.35
CA SER A 827 -11.34 -19.76 20.19
C SER A 827 -10.38 -18.70 19.64
N ALA A 828 -9.41 -19.13 18.84
CA ALA A 828 -8.45 -18.20 18.23
C ALA A 828 -7.87 -18.71 16.91
N THR A 829 -7.41 -17.76 16.09
CA THR A 829 -6.65 -18.03 14.87
C THR A 829 -5.41 -17.15 14.82
N ALA A 830 -4.26 -17.73 14.49
CA ALA A 830 -3.00 -17.02 14.30
C ALA A 830 -2.60 -17.07 12.82
N ILE A 831 -2.44 -15.90 12.23
CA ILE A 831 -2.19 -15.66 10.82
C ILE A 831 -0.76 -15.14 10.68
N PRO A 832 0.20 -15.94 10.16
CA PRO A 832 1.53 -15.43 9.88
C PRO A 832 1.48 -14.55 8.64
N LEU A 833 1.96 -13.31 8.73
CA LEU A 833 2.05 -12.39 7.60
C LEU A 833 3.45 -12.43 7.00
N CYS A 834 3.56 -12.74 5.72
CA CYS A 834 4.78 -13.13 5.01
C CYS A 834 4.96 -12.26 3.75
N PRO A 835 5.55 -11.05 3.85
CA PRO A 835 5.81 -10.20 2.68
C PRO A 835 6.81 -10.84 1.70
N LEU A 836 7.64 -11.77 2.18
CA LEU A 836 8.47 -12.64 1.37
C LEU A 836 7.98 -14.10 1.53
N PRO A 837 8.03 -14.92 0.46
CA PRO A 837 7.56 -16.30 0.51
C PRO A 837 8.19 -17.07 1.68
N ARG A 838 7.34 -17.63 2.55
CA ARG A 838 7.70 -18.52 3.68
C ARG A 838 8.49 -17.89 4.83
N THR A 839 8.66 -16.57 4.87
CA THR A 839 9.27 -15.88 6.02
C THR A 839 8.25 -14.95 6.68
N PRO A 840 7.72 -15.29 7.86
CA PRO A 840 6.83 -14.40 8.59
C PRO A 840 7.58 -13.16 9.08
N ALA A 841 7.01 -11.99 8.82
CA ALA A 841 7.46 -10.72 9.40
C ALA A 841 6.77 -10.48 10.75
N VAL A 842 5.47 -10.79 10.84
CA VAL A 842 4.62 -10.68 12.03
C VAL A 842 3.55 -11.76 12.07
N VAL A 843 2.88 -11.93 13.19
CA VAL A 843 1.67 -12.75 13.33
C VAL A 843 0.51 -11.86 13.77
N LEU A 844 -0.59 -11.94 13.02
CA LEU A 844 -1.89 -11.40 13.41
C LEU A 844 -2.69 -12.50 14.12
N SER A 845 -3.07 -12.27 15.37
CA SER A 845 -3.91 -13.17 16.17
C SER A 845 -5.32 -12.61 16.27
N LEU A 846 -6.32 -13.43 15.95
CA LEU A 846 -7.75 -13.15 16.09
C LEU A 846 -8.33 -14.02 17.21
N TYR A 847 -9.13 -13.43 18.09
CA TYR A 847 -9.77 -14.09 19.23
C TYR A 847 -11.28 -13.97 19.15
N SER A 848 -12.00 -15.07 19.41
CA SER A 848 -13.45 -15.14 19.34
C SER A 848 -14.06 -15.72 20.62
N ARG A 849 -15.30 -15.30 20.89
CA ARG A 849 -16.14 -15.80 21.99
C ARG A 849 -16.94 -17.05 21.65
N TYR A 850 -16.84 -17.51 20.40
CA TYR A 850 -17.62 -18.62 19.88
C TYR A 850 -16.72 -19.85 19.71
N ALA A 851 -17.17 -21.00 20.21
CA ALA A 851 -16.51 -22.27 19.93
C ALA A 851 -16.59 -22.56 18.43
N GLY A 852 -15.49 -22.99 17.82
CA GLY A 852 -15.41 -23.20 16.37
C GLY A 852 -15.22 -21.92 15.54
N GLY A 853 -15.04 -20.76 16.18
CA GLY A 853 -14.78 -19.51 15.47
C GLY A 853 -13.60 -19.61 14.49
N PHE A 854 -13.80 -19.12 13.28
CA PHE A 854 -12.83 -19.13 12.18
C PHE A 854 -12.49 -20.52 11.58
N GLN A 855 -13.37 -21.51 11.75
CA GLN A 855 -13.14 -22.90 11.31
C GLN A 855 -13.98 -23.32 10.10
N SER A 856 -15.13 -22.69 9.82
CA SER A 856 -16.00 -23.06 8.69
C SER A 856 -15.31 -22.76 7.34
N GLU A 857 -15.77 -23.34 6.23
CA GLU A 857 -15.12 -23.13 4.92
C GLU A 857 -15.10 -21.63 4.55
N ASP A 858 -16.24 -20.95 4.67
CA ASP A 858 -16.37 -19.52 4.44
C ASP A 858 -15.48 -18.68 5.37
N GLN A 859 -15.39 -19.07 6.65
CA GLN A 859 -14.54 -18.36 7.60
C GLN A 859 -13.04 -18.59 7.32
N GLN A 860 -12.66 -19.77 6.86
CA GLN A 860 -11.28 -20.06 6.46
C GLN A 860 -10.89 -19.21 5.24
N ALA A 861 -11.77 -19.15 4.23
CA ALA A 861 -11.58 -18.30 3.06
C ALA A 861 -11.45 -16.81 3.45
N PHE A 862 -12.28 -16.34 4.38
CA PHE A 862 -12.19 -14.98 4.93
C PHE A 862 -10.83 -14.71 5.59
N VAL A 863 -10.34 -15.61 6.43
CA VAL A 863 -9.02 -15.47 7.09
C VAL A 863 -7.87 -15.51 6.06
N GLU A 864 -7.96 -16.37 5.04
CA GLU A 864 -6.98 -16.43 3.97
C GLU A 864 -6.95 -15.16 3.13
N GLN A 865 -8.11 -14.54 2.87
CA GLN A 865 -8.20 -13.26 2.20
C GLN A 865 -7.60 -12.12 3.04
N ILE A 866 -7.83 -12.10 4.36
CA ILE A 866 -7.13 -11.18 5.27
C ILE A 866 -5.62 -11.34 5.11
N LYS A 867 -5.11 -12.57 5.17
CA LYS A 867 -3.68 -12.85 5.01
C LYS A 867 -3.16 -12.31 3.67
N ALA A 868 -3.83 -12.62 2.56
CA ALA A 868 -3.39 -12.22 1.24
C ALA A 868 -3.31 -10.70 1.09
N VAL A 869 -4.34 -9.98 1.56
CA VAL A 869 -4.38 -8.50 1.53
C VAL A 869 -3.23 -7.90 2.35
N LEU A 870 -2.98 -8.43 3.54
CA LEU A 870 -1.96 -7.88 4.45
C LEU A 870 -0.54 -8.27 4.05
N ASP A 871 -0.32 -9.44 3.45
CA ASP A 871 0.97 -9.82 2.88
C ASP A 871 1.39 -8.83 1.78
N LEU A 872 0.45 -8.48 0.88
CA LEU A 872 0.65 -7.48 -0.17
C LEU A 872 0.94 -6.09 0.44
N ALA A 873 0.17 -5.68 1.45
CA ALA A 873 0.36 -4.40 2.13
C ALA A 873 1.75 -4.28 2.77
N LEU A 874 2.21 -5.34 3.43
CA LEU A 874 3.52 -5.38 4.07
C LEU A 874 4.66 -5.47 3.04
N ALA A 875 4.46 -6.15 1.92
CA ALA A 875 5.43 -6.16 0.82
C ALA A 875 5.63 -4.75 0.25
N ARG A 876 4.55 -3.97 0.10
CA ARG A 876 4.58 -2.58 -0.37
C ARG A 876 5.30 -1.63 0.58
N ILE A 877 4.99 -1.71 1.88
CA ILE A 877 5.48 -0.74 2.86
C ILE A 877 6.94 -1.02 3.30
N ALA A 878 7.48 -2.20 2.94
CA ALA A 878 8.73 -2.78 3.41
C ALA A 878 8.77 -2.85 4.96
N PRO A 879 8.77 -4.05 5.57
CA PRO A 879 8.91 -4.13 7.02
C PRO A 879 10.25 -3.48 7.44
N PRO A 880 10.30 -2.82 8.61
CA PRO A 880 11.52 -2.20 9.08
C PRO A 880 12.67 -3.20 9.05
N ARG A 881 13.82 -2.79 8.48
CA ARG A 881 15.04 -3.60 8.44
C ARG A 881 15.37 -4.10 9.85
N ARG A 882 16.02 -5.27 9.94
CA ARG A 882 16.58 -5.80 11.20
C ARG A 882 17.36 -4.67 11.92
N GLY A 883 16.84 -4.20 13.06
CA GLY A 883 17.48 -3.14 13.85
C GLY A 883 16.54 -2.11 14.45
N THR A 884 15.29 -1.97 13.98
CA THR A 884 14.30 -1.08 14.62
C THR A 884 13.87 -1.67 15.96
N GLU A 885 14.05 -0.92 17.04
CA GLU A 885 13.74 -1.34 18.42
C GLU A 885 12.26 -1.80 18.49
N LEU A 886 12.04 -3.04 18.91
CA LEU A 886 10.71 -3.62 19.12
C LEU A 886 10.08 -2.91 20.31
N LEU A 887 9.04 -2.09 20.08
CA LEU A 887 8.36 -1.39 21.16
C LEU A 887 7.07 -2.14 21.58
N PRO A 888 6.98 -2.64 22.82
CA PRO A 888 5.77 -3.29 23.31
C PRO A 888 4.58 -2.33 23.33
N PHE A 889 3.38 -2.86 23.03
CA PHE A 889 2.12 -2.13 22.99
C PHE A 889 1.89 -1.23 24.22
N PHE A 890 2.10 -1.74 25.44
CA PHE A 890 1.88 -0.96 26.66
C PHE A 890 2.89 0.17 26.86
N VAL A 891 4.11 0.00 26.36
CA VAL A 891 5.12 1.07 26.39
C VAL A 891 4.70 2.19 25.45
N ARG A 892 4.25 1.83 24.25
CA ARG A 892 3.72 2.80 23.27
C ARG A 892 2.49 3.54 23.81
N GLU A 893 1.49 2.82 24.30
CA GLU A 893 0.27 3.43 24.85
C GLU A 893 0.55 4.35 26.05
N ARG A 894 1.47 3.94 26.93
CA ARG A 894 1.92 4.79 28.03
C ARG A 894 2.56 6.09 27.55
N TRP A 895 3.48 6.03 26.58
CA TRP A 895 4.13 7.22 26.05
C TRP A 895 3.15 8.15 25.33
N ARG A 896 2.19 7.60 24.56
CA ARG A 896 1.10 8.38 23.95
C ARG A 896 0.23 9.07 25.00
N ALA A 897 -0.16 8.34 26.06
CA ALA A 897 -0.93 8.91 27.17
C ALA A 897 -0.15 10.01 27.93
N MET A 898 1.17 9.83 28.10
CA MET A 898 2.05 10.84 28.71
C MET A 898 2.10 12.12 27.88
N ILE A 899 2.19 12.03 26.55
CA ILE A 899 2.14 13.19 25.65
C ILE A 899 0.81 13.94 25.79
N ALA A 900 -0.30 13.20 25.88
CA ALA A 900 -1.63 13.79 26.02
C ALA A 900 -1.91 14.44 27.40
N THR A 901 -1.11 14.13 28.43
CA THR A 901 -1.33 14.57 29.83
C THR A 901 -0.30 15.56 30.35
N SER A 902 0.37 16.30 29.45
CA SER A 902 1.37 17.33 29.78
C SER A 902 2.67 16.81 30.43
N ALA A 903 3.06 15.55 30.19
CA ALA A 903 4.37 15.01 30.62
C ALA A 903 5.53 15.43 29.70
N VAL A 904 5.23 16.18 28.63
CA VAL A 904 6.22 16.76 27.71
C VAL A 904 6.92 17.91 28.41
N GLU A 905 8.25 17.90 28.37
CA GLU A 905 9.09 18.99 28.86
C GLU A 905 10.09 19.40 27.78
N MET A 906 10.17 20.69 27.49
CA MET A 906 11.16 21.22 26.54
C MET A 906 12.48 21.52 27.24
N HIS A 907 13.56 20.91 26.74
CA HIS A 907 14.92 21.35 27.00
C HIS A 907 15.37 22.26 25.87
N TYR A 908 16.31 23.16 26.14
CA TYR A 908 16.72 24.20 25.21
C TYR A 908 18.22 24.09 24.96
N GLN A 909 18.62 24.02 23.70
CA GLN A 909 20.01 24.06 23.29
C GLN A 909 20.32 25.37 22.54
N PRO A 910 21.39 26.08 22.88
CA PRO A 910 21.73 27.34 22.24
C PRO A 910 22.36 27.13 20.86
N VAL A 911 21.93 27.96 19.91
CA VAL A 911 22.56 28.14 18.60
C VAL A 911 23.30 29.49 18.61
N VAL A 912 24.59 29.44 18.31
CA VAL A 912 25.52 30.56 18.49
C VAL A 912 25.92 31.13 17.15
N ARG A 913 25.86 32.46 17.01
CA ARG A 913 26.41 33.16 15.84
C ARG A 913 27.92 33.12 15.92
N LEU A 914 28.55 32.49 14.94
CA LEU A 914 29.99 32.27 14.96
C LEU A 914 30.76 33.59 14.80
N ALA A 915 30.22 34.56 14.07
CA ALA A 915 30.89 35.84 13.82
C ALA A 915 31.20 36.68 15.08
N ASP A 916 30.32 36.68 16.08
CA ASP A 916 30.45 37.49 17.30
C ASP A 916 30.35 36.67 18.60
N GLY A 917 30.15 35.35 18.48
CA GLY A 917 30.00 34.41 19.59
C GLY A 917 28.70 34.57 20.37
N ARG A 918 27.76 35.43 19.95
CA ARG A 918 26.51 35.66 20.69
C ARG A 918 25.51 34.56 20.41
N VAL A 919 24.76 34.18 21.44
CA VAL A 919 23.60 33.30 21.28
C VAL A 919 22.56 34.01 20.41
N ALA A 920 22.21 33.40 19.29
CA ALA A 920 21.20 33.91 18.37
C ALA A 920 19.82 33.32 18.67
N GLU A 921 19.79 32.04 19.03
CA GLU A 921 18.58 31.23 19.06
C GLU A 921 18.69 30.11 20.09
N LEU A 922 17.54 29.59 20.51
CA LEU A 922 17.41 28.39 21.32
C LEU A 922 16.56 27.36 20.58
N GLU A 923 17.07 26.14 20.40
CA GLU A 923 16.29 25.00 19.90
C GLU A 923 15.57 24.31 21.05
N ALA A 924 14.25 24.22 20.94
CA ALA A 924 13.38 23.54 21.89
C ALA A 924 13.28 22.04 21.55
N LEU A 925 13.95 21.24 22.35
CA LEU A 925 14.08 19.80 22.22
C LEU A 925 13.17 19.08 23.21
N ALA A 926 12.21 18.31 22.68
CA ALA A 926 11.25 17.57 23.50
C ALA A 926 11.92 16.51 24.38
N ARG A 927 11.45 16.36 25.61
CA ARG A 927 11.76 15.26 26.52
C ARG A 927 10.46 14.75 27.13
N LEU A 928 10.38 13.45 27.39
CA LEU A 928 9.25 12.86 28.12
C LEU A 928 9.70 12.48 29.52
N ARG A 929 9.08 13.09 30.53
CA ARG A 929 9.36 12.80 31.93
C ARG A 929 8.58 11.57 32.37
N ASP A 930 9.31 10.54 32.78
CA ASP A 930 8.73 9.29 33.21
C ASP A 930 8.37 9.30 34.73
N MET A 931 7.59 8.32 35.17
CA MET A 931 7.07 8.20 36.56
C MET A 931 8.17 8.04 37.62
N ASP A 932 9.32 7.49 37.24
CA ASP A 932 10.51 7.38 38.09
C ASP A 932 11.36 8.67 38.10
N GLY A 933 10.96 9.67 37.32
CA GLY A 933 11.63 10.95 37.16
C GLY A 933 12.68 10.98 36.04
N SER A 934 12.92 9.86 35.35
CA SER A 934 13.85 9.79 34.21
C SER A 934 13.33 10.56 32.99
N LEU A 935 14.25 11.04 32.13
CA LEU A 935 13.90 11.77 30.90
C LEU A 935 14.16 10.88 29.68
N LEU A 936 13.10 10.61 28.93
CA LEU A 936 13.18 9.89 27.66
C LEU A 936 13.52 10.87 26.52
N LEU A 937 14.52 10.50 25.73
CA LEU A 937 14.98 11.27 24.57
C LEU A 937 14.09 11.02 23.32
N PRO A 938 13.95 11.99 22.41
CA PRO A 938 13.14 11.89 21.20
C PRO A 938 13.40 10.63 20.36
N GLY A 939 14.67 10.24 20.19
CA GLY A 939 15.03 9.05 19.42
C GLY A 939 14.39 7.75 19.93
N ARG A 940 13.98 7.68 21.21
CA ARG A 940 13.27 6.51 21.76
C ARG A 940 11.77 6.57 21.55
N PHE A 941 11.13 7.74 21.72
CA PHE A 941 9.68 7.83 21.72
C PHE A 941 9.07 8.32 20.39
N LEU A 942 9.77 9.12 19.58
CA LEU A 942 9.24 9.61 18.30
C LEU A 942 8.80 8.48 17.34
N PRO A 943 9.55 7.36 17.18
CA PRO A 943 9.11 6.25 16.32
C PRO A 943 7.81 5.57 16.79
N ALA A 944 7.40 5.82 18.04
CA ALA A 944 6.22 5.25 18.66
C ALA A 944 4.94 6.05 18.38
N LEU A 945 5.06 7.26 17.83
CA LEU A 945 3.98 8.24 17.70
C LEU A 945 3.28 8.12 16.35
N SER A 946 1.96 8.28 16.36
CA SER A 946 1.19 8.54 15.14
C SER A 946 1.29 10.00 14.71
N GLU A 947 0.81 10.33 13.51
CA GLU A 947 0.76 11.72 13.02
C GLU A 947 -0.03 12.64 13.96
N ASP A 948 -1.16 12.17 14.49
CA ASP A 948 -1.95 12.93 15.45
C ASP A 948 -1.19 13.15 16.77
N ASP A 949 -0.43 12.16 17.23
CA ASP A 949 0.42 12.31 18.42
C ASP A 949 1.55 13.32 18.17
N LEU A 950 2.13 13.36 16.96
CA LEU A 950 3.14 14.35 16.56
C LEU A 950 2.57 15.77 16.53
N ILE A 951 1.31 15.93 16.13
CA ILE A 951 0.61 17.22 16.18
C ILE A 951 0.40 17.70 17.63
N VAL A 952 0.05 16.78 18.54
CA VAL A 952 -0.06 17.10 19.98
C VAL A 952 1.31 17.50 20.53
N LEU A 953 2.37 16.74 20.22
CA LEU A 953 3.74 17.05 20.62
C LEU A 953 4.19 18.41 20.10
N PHE A 954 3.90 18.72 18.83
CA PHE A 954 4.20 20.01 18.22
C PHE A 954 3.49 21.17 18.93
N ARG A 955 2.19 21.01 19.25
CA ARG A 955 1.43 22.02 19.99
C ARG A 955 2.03 22.30 21.37
N GLU A 956 2.34 21.25 22.12
CA GLU A 956 2.92 21.37 23.48
C GLU A 956 4.31 22.01 23.41
N GLY A 957 5.15 21.56 22.48
CA GLY A 957 6.48 22.14 22.27
C GLY A 957 6.43 23.61 21.90
N LEU A 958 5.58 23.97 20.94
CA LEU A 958 5.45 25.35 20.50
C LEU A 958 4.95 26.27 21.62
N THR A 959 4.01 25.78 22.44
CA THR A 959 3.46 26.52 23.58
C THR A 959 4.53 26.76 24.64
N GLN A 960 5.29 25.73 25.03
CA GLN A 960 6.37 25.85 26.01
C GLN A 960 7.51 26.74 25.50
N ALA A 961 7.88 26.59 24.23
CA ALA A 961 8.91 27.38 23.57
C ALA A 961 8.54 28.88 23.53
N ALA A 962 7.30 29.22 23.15
CA ALA A 962 6.79 30.58 23.18
C ALA A 962 6.78 31.17 24.61
N ALA A 963 6.39 30.38 25.62
CA ALA A 963 6.41 30.79 27.02
C ALA A 963 7.84 31.03 27.54
N CYS A 964 8.79 30.16 27.20
CA CYS A 964 10.20 30.31 27.54
C CYS A 964 10.79 31.58 26.93
N ARG A 965 10.52 31.83 25.64
CA ARG A 965 10.96 33.06 24.97
C ARG A 965 10.39 34.31 25.65
N GLN A 966 9.12 34.30 26.02
CA GLN A 966 8.50 35.42 26.74
C GLN A 966 9.17 35.66 28.10
N MET A 967 9.49 34.60 28.85
CA MET A 967 10.24 34.68 30.10
C MET A 967 11.63 35.30 29.91
N LEU A 968 12.35 34.94 28.84
CA LEU A 968 13.67 35.49 28.53
C LEU A 968 13.59 36.95 28.08
N ALA A 969 12.60 37.29 27.25
CA ALA A 969 12.37 38.66 26.80
C ALA A 969 12.08 39.62 27.97
N GLN A 970 11.33 39.17 28.98
CA GLN A 970 11.10 39.93 30.22
C GLN A 970 12.38 40.14 31.04
N ALA A 971 13.38 39.28 30.89
CA ALA A 971 14.71 39.44 31.49
C ALA A 971 15.67 40.27 30.63
N GLY A 972 15.22 40.81 29.49
CA GLY A 972 16.04 41.59 28.58
C GLY A 972 16.82 40.78 27.53
N CYS A 973 16.61 39.47 27.47
CA CYS A 973 17.22 38.60 26.46
C CYS A 973 16.21 38.29 25.35
N THR A 974 16.31 38.98 24.23
CA THR A 974 15.47 38.72 23.04
C THR A 974 16.20 37.74 22.12
N LEU A 975 15.83 36.46 22.22
CA LEU A 975 16.36 35.38 21.38
C LEU A 975 15.26 34.82 20.49
N ASP A 976 15.67 34.25 19.36
CA ASP A 976 14.78 33.45 18.52
C ASP A 976 14.61 32.05 19.10
N MET A 977 13.58 31.35 18.67
CA MET A 977 13.21 30.04 19.18
C MET A 977 12.90 29.09 18.03
N SER A 978 13.57 27.95 17.98
CA SER A 978 13.27 26.90 17.01
C SER A 978 12.56 25.71 17.66
N VAL A 979 11.67 25.08 16.90
CA VAL A 979 10.88 23.92 17.34
C VAL A 979 10.78 22.92 16.20
N ASN A 980 11.00 21.64 16.51
CA ASN A 980 11.02 20.60 15.49
C ASN A 980 9.59 20.24 15.07
N ALA A 981 9.39 20.11 13.76
CA ALA A 981 8.15 19.75 13.12
C ALA A 981 8.39 18.55 12.19
N SER A 982 7.40 17.65 12.13
CA SER A 982 7.39 16.55 11.17
C SER A 982 7.39 17.10 9.73
N ALA A 983 7.96 16.36 8.78
CA ALA A 983 7.86 16.66 7.34
C ALA A 983 6.38 16.85 6.90
N ALA A 984 5.43 16.16 7.56
CA ALA A 984 4.00 16.35 7.33
C ALA A 984 3.52 17.81 7.50
N ALA A 985 4.22 18.66 8.25
CA ALA A 985 3.88 20.07 8.41
C ALA A 985 3.91 20.88 7.10
N LEU A 986 4.64 20.37 6.09
CA LEU A 986 4.76 20.97 4.77
C LEU A 986 3.47 20.85 3.96
N THR A 987 2.70 19.78 4.22
CA THR A 987 1.48 19.42 3.49
C THR A 987 0.22 19.60 4.34
N ASP A 988 0.27 19.29 5.64
CA ASP A 988 -0.87 19.32 6.56
C ASP A 988 -1.12 20.73 7.15
N PRO A 989 -2.23 21.40 6.79
CA PRO A 989 -2.54 22.75 7.27
C PRO A 989 -2.83 22.83 8.78
N ARG A 990 -3.04 21.71 9.49
CA ARG A 990 -3.26 21.69 10.94
C ARG A 990 -2.07 22.28 11.70
N TYR A 991 -0.84 22.09 11.22
CA TYR A 991 0.37 22.67 11.81
C TYR A 991 0.33 24.21 11.77
N ALA A 992 -0.05 24.78 10.64
CA ALA A 992 -0.23 26.24 10.51
C ALA A 992 -1.33 26.77 11.43
N GLY A 993 -2.45 26.06 11.55
CA GLY A 993 -3.52 26.41 12.49
C GLY A 993 -3.06 26.45 13.95
N ILE A 994 -2.20 25.51 14.36
CA ILE A 994 -1.62 25.47 15.70
C ILE A 994 -0.64 26.63 15.91
N ALA A 995 0.25 26.87 14.95
CA ALA A 995 1.21 27.97 15.01
C ALA A 995 0.49 29.33 15.12
N ALA A 996 -0.56 29.54 14.33
CA ALA A 996 -1.38 30.75 14.40
C ALA A 996 -2.02 30.94 15.80
N ALA A 997 -2.55 29.87 16.39
CA ALA A 997 -3.17 29.92 17.72
C ALA A 997 -2.15 30.26 18.83
N VAL A 998 -0.96 29.65 18.77
CA VAL A 998 0.11 29.95 19.74
C VAL A 998 0.65 31.37 19.56
N LEU A 999 0.85 31.83 18.33
CA LEU A 999 1.27 33.21 18.04
C LEU A 999 0.23 34.25 18.48
N ALA A 1000 -1.08 33.95 18.36
CA ALA A 1000 -2.15 34.85 18.80
C ALA A 1000 -2.25 34.96 20.33
N THR A 1001 -1.90 33.91 21.05
CA THR A 1001 -1.97 33.85 22.53
C THR A 1001 -0.67 34.25 23.21
N SER A 1002 0.46 34.19 22.50
CA SER A 1002 1.77 34.62 22.97
C SER A 1002 2.14 36.01 22.46
N HIS A 1003 3.11 36.68 23.11
CA HIS A 1003 3.73 37.89 22.58
C HIS A 1003 4.96 37.57 21.70
N CYS A 1004 4.94 36.43 21.02
CA CYS A 1004 6.02 36.00 20.13
C CYS A 1004 5.82 36.63 18.74
N PRO A 1005 6.75 37.47 18.25
CA PRO A 1005 6.73 37.91 16.85
C PRO A 1005 6.87 36.70 15.92
N PRO A 1006 6.10 36.58 14.84
CA PRO A 1006 6.16 35.40 13.96
C PRO A 1006 7.57 35.09 13.43
N GLY A 1007 8.33 36.11 13.02
CA GLY A 1007 9.70 35.92 12.52
C GLY A 1007 10.72 35.45 13.57
N ALA A 1008 10.39 35.53 14.86
CA ALA A 1008 11.25 35.02 15.93
C ALA A 1008 11.03 33.53 16.23
N LEU A 1009 10.07 32.90 15.52
CA LEU A 1009 9.79 31.48 15.59
C LEU A 1009 10.29 30.79 14.32
N LEU A 1010 11.15 29.80 14.50
CA LEU A 1010 11.67 28.94 13.45
C LEU A 1010 11.08 27.54 13.60
N LEU A 1011 10.67 26.92 12.49
CA LEU A 1011 10.23 25.53 12.48
C LEU A 1011 11.25 24.70 11.74
N GLU A 1012 11.86 23.75 12.45
CA GLU A 1012 12.84 22.83 11.88
C GLU A 1012 12.13 21.61 11.32
N ILE A 1013 12.27 21.41 10.01
CA ILE A 1013 11.58 20.33 9.31
C ILE A 1013 12.48 19.09 9.32
N LEU A 1014 12.07 18.10 10.11
CA LEU A 1014 12.77 16.83 10.22
C LEU A 1014 12.73 16.03 8.91
N GLU A 1015 13.72 15.16 8.69
CA GLU A 1015 13.68 14.22 7.56
C GLU A 1015 12.53 13.19 7.73
N SER A 1016 11.84 12.86 6.63
CA SER A 1016 10.88 11.75 6.65
C SER A 1016 11.64 10.42 6.64
N PRO A 1017 11.37 9.48 7.56
CA PRO A 1017 12.03 8.18 7.59
C PRO A 1017 11.72 7.29 6.36
N ILE A 1018 10.81 7.73 5.47
CA ILE A 1018 10.38 6.99 4.28
C ILE A 1018 10.32 7.97 3.10
N GLY A 1019 11.19 7.75 2.12
CA GLY A 1019 11.35 8.57 0.91
C GLY A 1019 10.14 8.54 -0.03
N THR A 1020 9.09 9.28 0.31
CA THR A 1020 7.94 9.54 -0.56
C THR A 1020 7.52 11.00 -0.51
N GLU A 1021 8.23 11.87 -1.23
CA GLU A 1021 7.75 13.21 -1.53
C GLU A 1021 8.03 13.55 -3.01
N HIS A 1022 7.21 13.02 -3.92
CA HIS A 1022 7.08 13.53 -5.30
C HIS A 1022 5.63 13.41 -5.81
N SER A 1023 4.65 13.69 -4.96
CA SER A 1023 3.28 13.98 -5.41
C SER A 1023 2.99 15.42 -5.05
N MET A 1024 2.84 16.28 -6.06
CA MET A 1024 2.28 17.63 -5.89
C MET A 1024 0.76 17.48 -5.70
N PRO A 1025 0.18 17.70 -4.50
CA PRO A 1025 -1.25 17.83 -4.38
C PRO A 1025 -1.62 19.24 -4.83
N THR A 1026 -2.62 19.34 -5.71
CA THR A 1026 -3.23 20.58 -6.19
C THR A 1026 -4.13 21.24 -5.14
N GLY A 1027 -3.68 21.34 -3.88
CA GLY A 1027 -4.40 21.92 -2.73
C GLY A 1027 -3.62 23.03 -2.02
N GLU A 1028 -4.28 23.76 -1.11
CA GLU A 1028 -3.66 24.80 -0.27
C GLU A 1028 -2.56 24.17 0.61
N ASN A 1029 -1.29 24.40 0.26
CA ASN A 1029 -0.13 23.77 0.88
C ASN A 1029 0.09 24.28 2.32
N GLY A 1030 0.24 23.37 3.31
CA GLY A 1030 0.56 23.71 4.71
C GLY A 1030 1.77 24.64 4.85
N MET A 1031 2.81 24.43 4.02
CA MET A 1031 3.97 25.29 3.85
C MET A 1031 3.60 26.75 3.53
N GLN A 1032 2.70 26.99 2.58
CA GLN A 1032 2.29 28.36 2.22
C GLN A 1032 1.53 29.02 3.37
N ALA A 1033 0.70 28.24 4.09
CA ALA A 1033 0.01 28.73 5.27
C ALA A 1033 1.00 29.11 6.39
N LEU A 1034 2.07 28.33 6.60
CA LEU A 1034 3.14 28.65 7.54
C LEU A 1034 3.88 29.93 7.15
N LYS A 1035 4.38 30.04 5.90
CA LYS A 1035 5.06 31.27 5.44
C LYS A 1035 4.14 32.49 5.50
N ALA A 1036 2.84 32.34 5.25
CA ALA A 1036 1.86 33.44 5.36
C ALA A 1036 1.71 33.97 6.80
N LEU A 1037 1.97 33.14 7.82
CA LEU A 1037 2.04 33.59 9.22
C LEU A 1037 3.29 34.42 9.51
N GLY A 1038 4.32 34.31 8.68
CA GLY A 1038 5.62 34.97 8.86
C GLY A 1038 6.58 34.20 9.77
N VAL A 1039 6.34 32.89 10.00
CA VAL A 1039 7.34 32.02 10.65
C VAL A 1039 8.47 31.69 9.68
N ARG A 1040 9.65 31.45 10.22
CA ARG A 1040 10.80 31.00 9.44
C ARG A 1040 10.89 29.47 9.42
N LEU A 1041 11.45 28.93 8.35
CA LEU A 1041 11.59 27.49 8.16
C LEU A 1041 13.05 27.11 8.01
N VAL A 1042 13.42 26.01 8.66
CA VAL A 1042 14.78 25.47 8.66
C VAL A 1042 14.73 24.06 8.08
N GLU A 1043 15.57 23.80 7.08
CA GLU A 1043 15.80 22.46 6.58
C GLU A 1043 16.80 21.76 7.50
N ASP A 1044 16.38 20.65 8.11
CA ASP A 1044 17.23 19.83 8.97
C ASP A 1044 17.94 18.72 8.16
N ASP A 1045 19.05 18.21 8.68
CA ASP A 1045 19.84 17.09 8.13
C ASP A 1045 20.38 17.24 6.68
N LEU A 1046 21.01 18.37 6.33
CA LEU A 1046 21.63 18.54 5.01
C LEU A 1046 22.84 17.62 4.82
N GLY A 1047 22.73 16.68 3.88
CA GLY A 1047 23.81 15.81 3.40
C GLY A 1047 23.74 14.36 3.89
N ALA A 1048 22.71 13.99 4.67
CA ALA A 1048 22.41 12.61 5.06
C ALA A 1048 21.61 11.83 3.98
N GLY A 1049 20.89 12.53 3.08
CA GLY A 1049 20.02 11.93 2.05
C GLY A 1049 19.81 12.77 0.78
N TYR A 1050 19.20 12.19 -0.26
CA TYR A 1050 18.96 12.84 -1.58
C TYR A 1050 17.80 13.85 -1.56
N SER A 1051 16.88 13.71 -0.60
CA SER A 1051 15.65 14.51 -0.49
C SER A 1051 15.92 15.98 -0.15
N SER A 1052 16.93 16.26 0.69
CA SER A 1052 17.16 17.62 1.23
C SER A 1052 17.51 18.65 0.15
N LEU A 1053 18.31 18.27 -0.85
CA LEU A 1053 18.66 19.16 -1.98
C LEU A 1053 17.46 19.48 -2.88
N ILE A 1054 16.53 18.53 -3.03
CA ILE A 1054 15.32 18.73 -3.82
C ILE A 1054 14.39 19.71 -3.10
N ARG A 1055 14.20 19.54 -1.78
CA ARG A 1055 13.38 20.42 -0.94
C ARG A 1055 13.91 21.86 -0.95
N LEU A 1056 15.23 22.04 -0.78
CA LEU A 1056 15.87 23.37 -0.80
C LEU A 1056 15.66 24.12 -2.13
N ARG A 1057 15.59 23.41 -3.25
CA ARG A 1057 15.32 24.04 -4.56
C ARG A 1057 13.84 24.39 -4.75
N GLN A 1058 12.94 23.58 -4.18
CA GLN A 1058 11.50 23.71 -4.44
C GLN A 1058 10.81 24.66 -3.47
N TRP A 1059 11.31 24.79 -2.23
CA TRP A 1059 10.60 25.43 -1.13
C TRP A 1059 11.38 26.58 -0.48
N PRO A 1060 10.68 27.60 0.05
CA PRO A 1060 11.29 28.83 0.55
C PRO A 1060 11.79 28.68 2.01
N PHE A 1061 12.83 27.87 2.21
CA PHE A 1061 13.55 27.80 3.47
C PHE A 1061 14.31 29.11 3.74
N ASP A 1062 14.54 29.41 5.02
CA ASP A 1062 15.29 30.58 5.46
C ASP A 1062 16.70 30.18 5.95
N ARG A 1063 16.88 28.90 6.32
CA ARG A 1063 18.10 28.36 6.92
C ARG A 1063 18.25 26.87 6.62
N VAL A 1064 19.48 26.39 6.67
CA VAL A 1064 19.80 24.96 6.57
C VAL A 1064 20.79 24.52 7.65
N LYS A 1065 20.58 23.33 8.20
CA LYS A 1065 21.48 22.70 9.18
C LYS A 1065 22.30 21.61 8.51
N ILE A 1066 23.62 21.68 8.65
CA ILE A 1066 24.55 20.62 8.24
C ILE A 1066 24.58 19.56 9.34
N ASP A 1067 24.19 18.34 8.98
CA ASP A 1067 24.04 17.21 9.89
C ASP A 1067 25.33 16.88 10.66
N GLN A 1068 25.18 16.58 11.95
CA GLN A 1068 26.28 16.18 12.82
C GLN A 1068 27.02 14.94 12.33
N THR A 1069 26.38 13.99 11.62
CA THR A 1069 27.07 12.76 11.20
C THR A 1069 28.19 13.04 10.19
N ILE A 1070 28.06 14.11 9.41
CA ILE A 1070 29.12 14.62 8.53
C ILE A 1070 30.26 15.17 9.39
N VAL A 1071 29.94 15.99 10.38
CA VAL A 1071 30.92 16.68 11.23
C VAL A 1071 31.71 15.69 12.08
N LEU A 1072 31.07 14.64 12.59
CA LEU A 1072 31.71 13.58 13.37
C LEU A 1072 32.75 12.78 12.57
N GLN A 1073 32.68 12.76 11.23
CA GLN A 1073 33.70 12.11 10.39
C GLN A 1073 35.07 12.80 10.42
N VAL A 1074 35.19 14.00 11.01
CA VAL A 1074 36.49 14.68 11.17
C VAL A 1074 37.51 13.80 11.90
N ALA A 1075 37.08 12.92 12.80
CA ALA A 1075 37.96 12.00 13.52
C ALA A 1075 38.73 11.03 12.61
N ASP A 1076 38.14 10.65 11.48
CA ASP A 1076 38.71 9.69 10.52
C ASP A 1076 39.27 10.39 9.26
N GLU A 1077 38.56 11.37 8.71
CA GLU A 1077 38.86 12.00 7.41
C GLU A 1077 38.83 13.55 7.44
N ALA A 1078 39.43 14.18 8.46
CA ALA A 1078 39.43 15.64 8.70
C ALA A 1078 39.47 16.54 7.45
N LEU A 1079 40.46 16.35 6.56
CA LEU A 1079 40.61 17.20 5.35
C LEU A 1079 39.42 17.07 4.39
N ARG A 1080 38.90 15.85 4.21
CA ARG A 1080 37.77 15.59 3.31
C ARG A 1080 36.49 16.17 3.91
N THR A 1081 36.27 15.97 5.21
CA THR A 1081 35.11 16.50 5.93
C THR A 1081 35.07 18.02 5.90
N LEU A 1082 36.18 18.71 6.22
CA LEU A 1082 36.25 20.17 6.17
C LEU A 1082 35.98 20.73 4.76
N ARG A 1083 36.49 20.06 3.72
CA ARG A 1083 36.17 20.43 2.33
C ARG A 1083 34.69 20.28 2.04
N PHE A 1084 34.08 19.20 2.51
CA PHE A 1084 32.65 18.95 2.29
C PHE A 1084 31.79 19.99 3.01
N ILE A 1085 32.08 20.28 4.28
CA ILE A 1085 31.44 21.37 5.04
C ILE A 1085 31.57 22.70 4.29
N ARG A 1086 32.76 23.04 3.78
CA ARG A 1086 32.98 24.27 2.99
C ARG A 1086 32.11 24.34 1.73
N GLN A 1087 31.89 23.22 1.03
CA GLN A 1087 31.01 23.19 -0.14
C GLN A 1087 29.53 23.34 0.26
N LEU A 1088 29.10 22.71 1.34
CA LEU A 1088 27.73 22.85 1.84
C LEU A 1088 27.44 24.28 2.30
N VAL A 1089 28.40 24.92 2.98
CA VAL A 1089 28.30 26.34 3.37
C VAL A 1089 28.10 27.23 2.15
N ARG A 1090 28.90 27.02 1.09
CA ARG A 1090 28.76 27.78 -0.17
C ARG A 1090 27.42 27.55 -0.84
N LEU A 1091 26.97 26.30 -0.90
CA LEU A 1091 25.69 25.96 -1.50
C LEU A 1091 24.55 26.67 -0.77
N GLY A 1092 24.57 26.69 0.57
CA GLY A 1092 23.59 27.43 1.37
C GLY A 1092 23.60 28.92 1.04
N HIS A 1093 24.78 29.54 1.00
CA HIS A 1093 24.93 30.97 0.67
C HIS A 1093 24.52 31.30 -0.77
N ASP A 1094 24.82 30.44 -1.75
CA ASP A 1094 24.41 30.61 -3.15
C ASP A 1094 22.88 30.50 -3.31
N LEU A 1095 22.19 29.88 -2.35
CA LEU A 1095 20.73 29.79 -2.25
C LEU A 1095 20.12 30.88 -1.35
N ASP A 1096 20.90 31.84 -0.87
CA ASP A 1096 20.49 32.92 0.05
C ASP A 1096 19.96 32.40 1.41
N LEU A 1097 20.55 31.30 1.90
CA LEU A 1097 20.21 30.66 3.18
C LEU A 1097 21.29 30.90 4.24
N GLU A 1098 20.88 31.05 5.50
CA GLU A 1098 21.81 30.95 6.64
C GLU A 1098 22.22 29.48 6.86
N VAL A 1099 23.49 29.24 7.20
CA VAL A 1099 24.02 27.89 7.41
C VAL A 1099 24.40 27.66 8.87
N VAL A 1100 23.80 26.64 9.48
CA VAL A 1100 24.15 26.13 10.81
C VAL A 1100 24.99 24.87 10.66
N VAL A 1101 26.08 24.77 11.41
CA VAL A 1101 26.83 23.51 11.54
C VAL A 1101 26.51 22.86 12.88
N GLU A 1102 25.99 21.64 12.85
CA GLU A 1102 25.71 20.84 14.04
C GLU A 1102 26.89 19.97 14.46
N GLY A 1103 26.80 19.34 15.64
CA GLY A 1103 27.84 18.43 16.11
C GLY A 1103 29.17 19.12 16.45
N LEU A 1104 29.15 20.42 16.78
CA LEU A 1104 30.34 21.15 17.23
C LEU A 1104 30.67 20.76 18.68
N GLU A 1105 31.36 19.63 18.82
CA GLU A 1105 31.69 19.03 20.12
C GLU A 1105 33.04 19.45 20.70
N THR A 1106 33.91 20.06 19.88
CA THR A 1106 35.23 20.52 20.31
C THR A 1106 35.47 21.98 19.93
N PRO A 1107 36.35 22.70 20.65
CA PRO A 1107 36.77 24.05 20.27
C PRO A 1107 37.37 24.11 18.86
N GLY A 1108 38.05 23.03 18.43
CA GLY A 1108 38.60 22.93 17.08
C GLY A 1108 37.52 22.92 16.00
N LEU A 1109 36.41 22.23 16.23
CA LEU A 1109 35.26 22.21 15.32
C LEU A 1109 34.58 23.59 15.23
N ILE A 1110 34.42 24.29 16.36
CA ILE A 1110 33.88 25.66 16.39
C ILE A 1110 34.74 26.59 15.54
N GLU A 1111 36.06 26.58 15.80
CA GLU A 1111 37.02 27.42 15.09
C GLU A 1111 37.03 27.10 13.59
N ALA A 1112 37.02 25.81 13.22
CA ALA A 1112 36.98 25.38 11.83
C ALA A 1112 35.69 25.80 11.12
N ALA A 1113 34.52 25.58 11.72
CA ALA A 1113 33.23 25.96 11.12
C ALA A 1113 33.16 27.48 10.85
N GLN A 1114 33.62 28.29 11.80
CA GLN A 1114 33.67 29.74 11.65
C GLN A 1114 34.62 30.17 10.53
N ILE A 1115 35.83 29.60 10.50
CA ILE A 1115 36.82 29.90 9.46
C ILE A 1115 36.25 29.56 8.08
N LEU A 1116 35.62 28.38 7.94
CA LEU A 1116 34.97 27.93 6.71
C LEU A 1116 33.75 28.77 6.30
N GLY A 1117 33.34 29.75 7.12
CA GLY A 1117 32.33 30.73 6.79
C GLY A 1117 30.91 30.32 7.16
N ALA A 1118 30.71 29.35 8.06
CA ALA A 1118 29.37 29.09 8.60
C ALA A 1118 28.86 30.29 9.42
N ASP A 1119 27.55 30.54 9.36
CA ASP A 1119 26.94 31.69 10.04
C ASP A 1119 26.70 31.38 11.53
N LEU A 1120 26.26 30.15 11.79
CA LEU A 1120 25.77 29.67 13.07
C LEU A 1120 26.37 28.30 13.41
N GLY A 1121 26.48 28.00 14.69
CA GLY A 1121 26.99 26.74 15.19
C GLY A 1121 26.17 26.20 16.36
N GLN A 1122 26.05 24.88 16.41
CA GLN A 1122 25.37 24.15 17.48
C GLN A 1122 26.15 22.88 17.86
N GLY A 1123 26.21 22.57 19.15
CA GLY A 1123 26.88 21.37 19.64
C GLY A 1123 27.24 21.44 21.12
N TYR A 1124 27.75 20.33 21.65
CA TYR A 1124 28.04 20.19 23.09
C TYR A 1124 29.23 21.02 23.57
N ALA A 1125 30.09 21.51 22.68
CA ALA A 1125 31.14 22.47 23.07
C ALA A 1125 30.56 23.81 23.55
N PHE A 1126 29.35 24.18 23.11
CA PHE A 1126 28.64 25.34 23.64
C PHE A 1126 27.86 24.99 24.90
N ALA A 1127 26.93 24.03 24.77
CA ALA A 1127 26.13 23.52 25.86
C ALA A 1127 25.36 22.25 25.44
N HIS A 1128 25.08 21.41 26.43
CA HIS A 1128 24.08 20.36 26.30
C HIS A 1128 22.65 20.94 26.43
N PRO A 1129 21.62 20.29 25.88
CA PRO A 1129 20.22 20.69 26.06
C PRO A 1129 19.84 20.79 27.55
N MET A 1130 19.36 21.95 27.99
CA MET A 1130 19.10 22.24 29.40
C MET A 1130 17.65 22.66 29.66
N PRO A 1131 17.08 22.39 30.85
CA PRO A 1131 15.73 22.85 31.16
C PRO A 1131 15.66 24.38 31.22
N ALA A 1132 14.45 24.94 31.02
CA ALA A 1132 14.22 26.39 31.01
C ALA A 1132 14.75 27.11 32.28
N SER A 1133 14.75 26.42 33.42
CA SER A 1133 15.23 26.95 34.71
C SER A 1133 16.73 27.22 34.73
N ALA A 1134 17.54 26.49 33.95
CA ALA A 1134 18.98 26.64 33.89
C ALA A 1134 19.43 27.74 32.90
N LEU A 1135 18.61 28.06 31.89
CA LEU A 1135 18.96 28.96 30.80
C LEU A 1135 19.45 30.33 31.25
N ARG A 1136 18.74 30.98 32.19
CA ARG A 1136 19.11 32.34 32.64
C ARG A 1136 20.49 32.37 33.29
N GLY A 1137 20.80 31.37 34.12
CA GLY A 1137 22.10 31.25 34.77
C GLY A 1137 23.21 31.02 33.74
N TRP A 1138 22.96 30.11 32.79
CA TRP A 1138 23.90 29.82 31.72
C TRP A 1138 24.16 31.03 30.82
N LEU A 1139 23.11 31.70 30.32
CA LEU A 1139 23.21 32.90 29.48
C LEU A 1139 23.99 34.05 30.15
N ALA A 1140 23.85 34.21 31.48
CA ALA A 1140 24.59 35.23 32.22
C ALA A 1140 26.08 34.89 32.39
N SER A 1141 26.44 33.61 32.34
CA SER A 1141 27.81 33.11 32.50
C SER A 1141 28.54 32.82 31.19
N PHE A 1142 27.81 32.77 30.07
CA PHE A 1142 28.35 32.42 28.76
C PHE A 1142 29.21 33.57 28.22
N ASP A 1143 30.52 33.35 28.15
CA ASP A 1143 31.51 34.29 27.61
C ASP A 1143 32.19 33.66 26.39
N SER A 1144 31.76 34.07 25.20
CA SER A 1144 32.24 33.56 23.91
C SER A 1144 33.51 34.28 23.46
N LYS A 1145 34.61 34.13 24.19
CA LYS A 1145 35.90 34.71 23.79
C LYS A 1145 36.65 33.75 22.87
N TRP A 1146 36.20 33.66 21.62
CA TRP A 1146 36.96 33.05 20.53
C TRP A 1146 37.44 34.19 19.61
N ASP A 1147 38.71 34.56 19.70
CA ASP A 1147 39.32 35.49 18.74
C ASP A 1147 39.86 34.68 17.57
N VAL A 1148 39.16 34.75 16.44
CA VAL A 1148 39.31 33.81 15.31
C VAL A 1148 40.06 34.45 14.13
N THR A 1149 40.59 35.66 14.35
CA THR A 1149 41.51 36.28 13.39
C THR A 1149 42.85 35.54 13.32
N GLN A 1150 43.10 34.63 14.27
CA GLN A 1150 44.32 33.85 14.42
C GLN A 1150 43.97 32.44 14.95
N PRO A 1151 43.97 31.39 14.12
CA PRO A 1151 43.62 30.04 14.56
C PRO A 1151 44.55 29.57 15.68
N VAL A 1152 43.98 28.99 16.74
CA VAL A 1152 44.70 28.48 17.92
C VAL A 1152 44.53 26.97 18.12
N THR A 1153 43.76 26.29 17.27
CA THR A 1153 43.64 24.82 17.22
C THR A 1153 44.24 24.24 15.95
N ALA A 1154 44.63 22.96 15.97
CA ALA A 1154 45.13 22.26 14.79
C ALA A 1154 44.07 22.17 13.69
N LEU A 1155 42.80 21.93 14.07
CA LEU A 1155 41.70 21.79 13.11
C LEU A 1155 41.32 23.13 12.48
N GLY A 1156 41.26 24.20 13.27
CA GLY A 1156 41.08 25.56 12.74
C GLY A 1156 42.26 25.99 11.87
N THR A 1157 43.48 25.60 12.20
CA THR A 1157 44.66 25.82 11.34
C THR A 1157 44.55 25.06 10.01
N LEU A 1158 44.01 23.83 10.03
CA LEU A 1158 43.76 23.07 8.81
C LEU A 1158 42.69 23.74 7.93
N ALA A 1159 41.61 24.24 8.54
CA ALA A 1159 40.58 25.02 7.85
C ALA A 1159 41.13 26.35 7.28
N ALA A 1160 41.97 27.07 8.04
CA ALA A 1160 42.60 28.30 7.59
C ALA A 1160 43.56 28.03 6.43
N THR A 1161 44.32 26.94 6.49
CA THR A 1161 45.18 26.48 5.40
C THR A 1161 44.35 26.22 4.16
N LEU A 1162 43.24 25.47 4.26
CA LEU A 1162 42.35 25.20 3.12
C LEU A 1162 41.88 26.49 2.42
N LEU A 1163 41.50 27.52 3.16
CA LEU A 1163 41.09 28.80 2.59
C LEU A 1163 42.25 29.63 2.05
N TRP A 1164 43.41 29.58 2.71
CA TRP A 1164 44.61 30.23 2.22
C TRP A 1164 45.06 29.63 0.88
N GLU A 1165 44.98 28.31 0.74
CA GLU A 1165 45.25 27.60 -0.50
C GLU A 1165 44.23 27.90 -1.58
N GLU A 1166 42.95 27.94 -1.23
CA GLU A 1166 41.91 28.33 -2.19
C GLU A 1166 42.12 29.74 -2.72
N ARG A 1167 42.53 30.69 -1.87
CA ARG A 1167 42.92 32.04 -2.30
C ARG A 1167 44.16 32.00 -3.18
N LEU A 1168 45.18 31.21 -2.82
CA LEU A 1168 46.40 31.05 -3.62
C LEU A 1168 46.09 30.48 -5.02
N ASP A 1169 45.18 29.50 -5.10
CA ASP A 1169 44.70 28.90 -6.35
C ASP A 1169 43.86 29.87 -7.19
N ALA A 1170 43.15 30.81 -6.55
CA ALA A 1170 42.35 31.83 -7.22
C ALA A 1170 43.16 33.05 -7.71
N LEU A 1171 44.44 33.18 -7.31
CA LEU A 1171 45.28 34.31 -7.74
C LEU A 1171 45.71 34.19 -9.20
N PRO A 1172 45.84 35.32 -9.93
CA PRO A 1172 46.36 35.32 -11.29
C PRO A 1172 47.78 34.73 -11.36
N GLY A 1173 48.12 34.08 -12.48
CA GLY A 1173 49.41 33.46 -12.77
C GLY A 1173 50.67 34.36 -12.84
N ASP A 1174 50.75 35.43 -12.03
CA ASP A 1174 51.92 36.30 -11.90
C ASP A 1174 52.63 36.02 -10.57
N PRO A 1175 53.95 35.70 -10.58
CA PRO A 1175 54.75 35.52 -9.36
C PRO A 1175 54.69 36.67 -8.36
N VAL A 1176 54.35 37.90 -8.80
CA VAL A 1176 54.17 39.04 -7.90
C VAL A 1176 52.96 38.83 -6.98
N PHE A 1177 51.86 38.23 -7.47
CA PHE A 1177 50.68 37.95 -6.65
C PHE A 1177 50.93 36.82 -5.67
N TRP A 1178 51.58 35.72 -6.10
CA TRP A 1178 51.93 34.62 -5.20
C TRP A 1178 52.93 35.03 -4.15
N ARG A 1179 53.95 35.83 -4.53
CA ARG A 1179 54.89 36.39 -3.57
C ARG A 1179 54.18 37.30 -2.58
N ARG A 1180 53.29 38.19 -3.03
CA ARG A 1180 52.49 39.04 -2.13
C ARG A 1180 51.57 38.22 -1.23
N HIS A 1181 51.00 37.12 -1.69
CA HIS A 1181 50.13 36.24 -0.90
C HIS A 1181 50.91 35.42 0.12
N ALA A 1182 52.09 34.93 -0.26
CA ALA A 1182 53.04 34.32 0.66
C ALA A 1182 53.60 35.35 1.66
N GLU A 1183 53.79 36.61 1.27
CA GLU A 1183 54.26 37.66 2.18
C GLU A 1183 53.11 38.25 3.03
N ALA A 1184 51.85 38.07 2.63
CA ALA A 1184 50.68 38.55 3.34
C ALA A 1184 50.24 37.55 4.42
N ASN A 1185 50.18 38.05 5.66
CA ASN A 1185 49.77 37.39 6.90
C ASN A 1185 49.31 35.92 6.77
N ASP A 1186 50.20 35.00 7.14
CA ASP A 1186 49.96 33.56 7.20
C ASP A 1186 49.12 33.24 8.44
N ALA A 1187 47.80 33.10 8.26
CA ALA A 1187 46.89 32.74 9.36
C ALA A 1187 47.36 31.49 10.15
N PRO A 1188 47.93 30.44 9.54
CA PRO A 1188 48.55 29.31 10.26
C PRO A 1188 49.69 29.67 11.23
N SER A 1189 50.40 30.80 11.04
CA SER A 1189 51.53 31.21 11.88
C SER A 1189 51.12 31.43 13.33
N ALA A 1190 49.86 31.83 13.58
CA ALA A 1190 49.36 32.05 14.93
C ALA A 1190 49.47 30.78 15.79
N TYR A 1191 48.88 29.67 15.34
CA TYR A 1191 48.95 28.37 16.00
C TYR A 1191 50.40 27.89 16.21
N LEU A 1192 51.26 28.12 15.22
CA LEU A 1192 52.68 27.72 15.27
C LEU A 1192 53.50 28.53 16.28
N HIS A 1193 53.07 29.76 16.62
CA HIS A 1193 53.75 30.63 17.58
C HIS A 1193 53.11 30.64 18.98
N HIS A 1194 51.85 30.23 19.12
CA HIS A 1194 51.10 30.24 20.39
C HIS A 1194 51.37 29.02 21.27
N GLY A 1195 52.61 28.85 21.76
CA GLY A 1195 52.95 28.08 22.98
C GLY A 1195 52.53 26.61 23.11
N ASN A 1196 51.85 26.02 22.12
CA ASN A 1196 51.52 24.61 22.05
C ASN A 1196 52.79 23.83 21.65
N PRO A 1197 52.94 22.54 22.01
CA PRO A 1197 54.06 21.74 21.55
C PRO A 1197 53.84 21.35 20.07
N ALA A 1198 53.73 22.33 19.18
CA ALA A 1198 53.86 22.12 17.76
C ALA A 1198 55.21 21.41 17.54
N SER A 1199 55.19 20.27 16.85
CA SER A 1199 56.41 19.53 16.60
C SER A 1199 57.37 20.43 15.82
N ALA A 1200 58.68 20.35 16.09
CA ALA A 1200 59.67 21.05 15.27
C ALA A 1200 59.51 20.70 13.77
N ALA A 1201 59.01 19.50 13.47
CA ALA A 1201 58.66 19.03 12.14
C ALA A 1201 57.49 19.80 11.50
N LEU A 1202 56.44 20.17 12.26
CA LEU A 1202 55.32 20.97 11.76
C LEU A 1202 55.76 22.40 11.39
N ILE A 1203 56.56 23.03 12.26
CA ILE A 1203 57.11 24.37 12.01
C ILE A 1203 58.04 24.36 10.78
N GLU A 1204 58.91 23.36 10.67
CA GLU A 1204 59.84 23.23 9.54
C GLU A 1204 59.12 22.88 8.22
N SER A 1205 58.10 22.03 8.27
CA SER A 1205 57.30 21.68 7.08
C SER A 1205 56.45 22.86 6.61
N HIS A 1206 55.86 23.63 7.52
CA HIS A 1206 55.16 24.88 7.22
C HIS A 1206 56.10 25.91 6.57
N ALA A 1207 57.25 26.21 7.17
CA ALA A 1207 58.21 27.16 6.62
C ALA A 1207 58.68 26.77 5.21
N ARG A 1208 58.87 25.46 4.97
CA ARG A 1208 59.20 24.93 3.63
C ARG A 1208 58.05 25.09 2.64
N MET A 1209 56.82 24.76 3.04
CA MET A 1209 55.63 24.95 2.20
C MET A 1209 55.44 26.42 1.85
N HIS A 1210 55.51 27.29 2.85
CA HIS A 1210 55.34 28.73 2.72
C HIS A 1210 56.41 29.34 1.80
N ALA A 1211 57.69 28.99 1.97
CA ALA A 1211 58.76 29.44 1.07
C ALA A 1211 58.57 28.91 -0.36
N ALA A 1212 58.13 27.66 -0.51
CA ALA A 1212 57.86 27.06 -1.83
C ALA A 1212 56.63 27.67 -2.52
N SER A 1213 55.69 28.25 -1.78
CA SER A 1213 54.47 28.87 -2.33
C SER A 1213 54.74 30.09 -3.22
N MET A 1214 55.91 30.74 -3.06
CA MET A 1214 56.38 31.79 -3.97
C MET A 1214 56.56 31.30 -5.42
N GLY A 1215 56.72 29.99 -5.61
CA GLY A 1215 56.74 29.34 -6.93
C GLY A 1215 55.35 29.15 -7.55
N GLY A 1216 54.29 29.47 -6.80
CA GLY A 1216 52.89 29.34 -7.19
C GLY A 1216 52.26 27.98 -6.81
N PRO A 1217 50.92 27.88 -6.85
CA PRO A 1217 50.18 26.69 -6.40
C PRO A 1217 50.51 25.41 -7.21
N ARG A 1218 51.11 25.57 -8.39
CA ARG A 1218 51.47 24.46 -9.27
C ARG A 1218 52.91 24.01 -9.14
N ASP A 1219 53.75 24.71 -8.39
CA ASP A 1219 55.14 24.32 -8.24
C ASP A 1219 55.23 22.88 -7.64
N PRO A 1220 55.89 21.92 -8.30
CA PRO A 1220 56.08 20.58 -7.76
C PRO A 1220 56.81 20.55 -6.40
N VAL A 1221 57.59 21.59 -6.09
CA VAL A 1221 58.23 21.80 -4.78
C VAL A 1221 57.19 22.22 -3.75
N TYR A 1222 56.30 23.15 -4.10
CA TYR A 1222 55.18 23.56 -3.25
C TYR A 1222 54.25 22.37 -2.93
N ARG A 1223 53.83 21.60 -3.94
CA ARG A 1223 52.91 20.45 -3.73
C ARG A 1223 53.47 19.41 -2.78
N ARG A 1224 54.74 19.05 -2.93
CA ARG A 1224 55.41 18.10 -2.03
C ARG A 1224 55.57 18.67 -0.62
N ALA A 1225 55.93 19.95 -0.50
CA ALA A 1225 56.05 20.60 0.80
C ALA A 1225 54.68 20.74 1.50
N ARG A 1226 53.62 21.01 0.74
CA ARG A 1226 52.22 21.03 1.17
C ARG A 1226 51.77 19.66 1.68
N GLU A 1227 51.99 18.60 0.91
CA GLU A 1227 51.63 17.23 1.34
C GLU A 1227 52.30 16.86 2.67
N ALA A 1228 53.58 17.20 2.83
CA ALA A 1228 54.31 16.99 4.07
C ALA A 1228 53.72 17.81 5.23
N TYR A 1229 53.43 19.09 5.01
CA TYR A 1229 52.82 19.97 6.03
C TYR A 1229 51.43 19.49 6.46
N ILE A 1230 50.55 19.17 5.51
CA ILE A 1230 49.20 18.68 5.79
C ILE A 1230 49.25 17.35 6.55
N ALA A 1231 50.17 16.45 6.22
CA ALA A 1231 50.33 15.18 6.93
C ALA A 1231 50.72 15.39 8.41
N GLU A 1232 51.66 16.30 8.69
CA GLU A 1232 52.05 16.67 10.06
C GLU A 1232 50.91 17.37 10.81
N LEU A 1233 50.16 18.23 10.12
CA LEU A 1233 49.03 18.94 10.72
C LEU A 1233 47.87 18.01 11.07
N ILE A 1234 47.56 17.02 10.22
CA ILE A 1234 46.54 15.99 10.51
C ILE A 1234 46.92 15.17 11.75
N GLN A 1235 48.21 14.87 11.97
CA GLN A 1235 48.63 14.19 13.20
C GLN A 1235 48.34 15.03 14.45
N CYS A 1236 48.50 16.35 14.36
CA CYS A 1236 48.16 17.28 15.43
C CYS A 1236 46.64 17.36 15.65
N VAL A 1237 45.85 17.40 14.57
CA VAL A 1237 44.38 17.33 14.62
C VAL A 1237 43.94 16.07 15.36
N ASN A 1238 44.43 14.90 14.95
CA ASN A 1238 44.07 13.65 15.59
C ASN A 1238 44.46 13.65 17.07
N ALA A 1239 45.61 14.20 17.44
CA ALA A 1239 46.03 14.28 18.84
C ALA A 1239 45.17 15.24 19.70
N GLU A 1240 44.71 16.35 19.14
CA GLU A 1240 43.87 17.34 19.85
C GLU A 1240 42.41 16.86 19.96
N GLU A 1241 41.81 16.37 18.89
CA GLU A 1241 40.42 15.90 18.87
C GLU A 1241 40.22 14.66 19.77
N HIS A 1242 41.17 13.72 19.79
CA HIS A 1242 41.14 12.56 20.69
C HIS A 1242 41.35 12.93 22.17
N ARG A 1243 42.00 14.07 22.48
CA ARG A 1243 42.10 14.58 23.86
C ARG A 1243 40.81 15.28 24.28
N GLY A 1244 40.20 16.07 23.38
CA GLY A 1244 38.92 16.74 23.62
C GLY A 1244 37.82 15.75 24.00
N HIS A 1245 37.72 14.63 23.28
CA HIS A 1245 36.74 13.56 23.54
C HIS A 1245 36.93 12.85 24.90
N ARG A 1246 38.10 12.91 25.54
CA ARG A 1246 38.36 12.28 26.86
C ARG A 1246 38.13 13.19 28.06
N THR A 1247 37.85 14.48 27.84
CA THR A 1247 37.76 15.48 28.91
C THR A 1247 36.34 15.94 29.24
N VAL A 1248 35.33 15.41 28.57
CA VAL A 1248 33.92 15.58 28.97
C VAL A 1248 33.61 14.53 30.06
N PRO A 1249 33.21 14.93 31.28
CA PRO A 1249 32.82 13.96 32.30
C PRO A 1249 31.55 13.26 31.84
N ASP A 1250 31.57 11.92 31.82
CA ASP A 1250 30.36 11.10 31.79
C ASP A 1250 29.45 11.50 32.98
N ALA A 1251 28.49 12.38 32.72
CA ALA A 1251 27.41 12.69 33.65
C ALA A 1251 26.10 12.18 33.02
N ALA A 1252 25.75 10.98 33.47
CA ALA A 1252 24.50 10.22 33.38
C ALA A 1252 23.26 10.91 32.80
#